data_AF-A0A3S0GWW1-F1
#
_entry.id   AF-A0A3S0GWW1-F1
#
_cell.length_a   1.000
_cell.length_b   1.000
_cell.length_c   1.000
_cell.angle_alpha   90.00
_cell.angle_beta   90.00
_cell.angle_gamma   90.00
#
_symmetry.space_group_name_H-M   'P 1'
#
loop_
_entity.id
_entity.type
_entity.pdbx_description
1 polymer ?
#
loop_
_entity_poly.entity_id
_entity_poly.type
_entity_poly.pdbx_seq_one_letter_code
_entity_poly.pdbx_strand_id
1 'polypeptide(L)'
;MKKPISSRAMSDQEPAEKSGKRGFSLRRLYDMHGGKVSDKWSIYLEEYERIFSKYRNRPVRILEIGVQNGGSLEIWSRFFPLAELILGCDINQNCGLLRFEDARIGVVVGDANLEETQRNIIEKSETFDIIIDDGSHRSSDIVRTFARYFPRLVDGGTFVVEDLHASYWQDFEGGLYDPLSSLSFFKRLLDLINHEHWGLGRSRVDALAAFANRYAIAFDEASLASIHSIEFLNSLCIVTKRPHQDNVLGSRHIVGREAQVEQSILSLGDATIAAANQVENPWSLRSVTIEQETIENRGRESIRQAAARLGALADEIVEARERIESAEAELARAKAEVAGKAQEVQALQAQLLAVEAAKNSLAADYDSVHSEERRLQDQVRTLSHERDAARSKERSAHDMLQAIFGSTSWRITSPVRSFKKKTTEFRSVATGALRLMRERRLTSATIARGVRRLPRLIREGKLSNPTSFSELAETLDPESISRIQTAFDREFYLQSNPDIASAGVDALSHFLAHGWKEHRDPSADFSVSYYLKRYPDIARAGLNPFIHYVLHGQGEKRTALSYKRRLERSEIHPKVTAIVPNYNHARFLEKRIESILSQTYKNIEILIIDDRSTDNSRQIIQRYCDIYPGRVRSLFNTQNSGNIFRQWRKGVEQSEGDIIWICESDDFCEPDFVEHLIPHLRDRSVNLAFGRIQFCDQNGRLQAGLDQYREGAEAGIWNESMVRPASEWFARGFGVNNVIANVGGCLWRRQVLAAPIWTEAESFSVLGDWFLYCHLAGGGNIAYEPASVAYFRQHGQNTSVSAFKSARYYIEHHRLMTLLRKTWDVPDDTVERFMSKVEFQYKHFELEPKLGPLSLHVDKRALLEVKRERLHILLAFLGFHTGGGELFPINLANELHSQGHIVSMLALDMSHINKDMLKLLDPAVAVYDADQVVDSGGDSFIAQAGVSVVHSHMALLEVFFFEYMKLTVRIPYVVSLHGSYESADLSADLLKRIGEGVTHWVYTTDRNLEPLRSLSIPEAKLTKLGNGMPYDGTPFPQTRQELGIKDDAVVFTLVARGILRKGWKASISAFIRLRDRHPERPLHLLLCGDGEQAIKHERTYGSERGITFLGYQSRIPGLYRISDVALVPTRFEGESFPLCIIQAMQTGTPIISTRVGEIERMVAPDGHPPCGLVIDPVRDTDHFIQLLEAAMEDMLSDNLRKEYAKSAEELAVQYSIDQTAKEYSSIYKKLSNLTSGNDEKE
;
A
#
# COMPACT_ATOMS: atom_id res chain seq x y z
N MET A 1 29.16 17.59 -40.78
CA MET A 1 30.27 18.29 -41.44
C MET A 1 30.51 19.63 -40.75
N LYS A 2 31.78 19.92 -40.41
CA LYS A 2 32.43 21.24 -40.16
C LYS A 2 32.00 22.08 -38.92
N LYS A 3 32.87 22.10 -37.89
CA LYS A 3 33.77 23.20 -37.41
C LYS A 3 33.37 24.67 -37.74
N PRO A 4 33.99 25.72 -37.13
CA PRO A 4 34.66 25.90 -35.81
C PRO A 4 34.45 27.31 -35.18
N ILE A 5 34.88 27.58 -33.92
CA ILE A 5 35.24 28.93 -33.39
C ILE A 5 36.32 28.71 -32.28
N SER A 6 37.63 29.04 -32.38
CA SER A 6 38.39 30.33 -32.49
C SER A 6 38.33 31.19 -31.21
N SER A 7 39.23 31.07 -30.20
CA SER A 7 40.60 31.60 -30.04
C SER A 7 40.77 33.13 -29.78
N ARG A 8 41.30 33.49 -28.59
CA ARG A 8 42.29 34.56 -28.22
C ARG A 8 42.24 34.81 -26.69
N ALA A 9 43.29 35.11 -25.92
CA ALA A 9 44.68 35.54 -26.17
C ALA A 9 45.58 35.28 -24.92
N MET A 10 46.91 35.39 -25.13
CA MET A 10 48.05 35.40 -24.17
C MET A 10 47.95 36.58 -23.16
N SER A 11 48.67 36.71 -22.03
CA SER A 11 50.06 36.38 -21.68
C SER A 11 50.35 36.48 -20.15
N ASP A 12 51.54 36.00 -19.76
CA ASP A 12 52.37 36.36 -18.57
C ASP A 12 51.90 35.87 -17.18
N GLN A 13 52.71 35.26 -16.29
CA GLN A 13 54.17 35.18 -16.08
C GLN A 13 54.49 34.03 -15.09
N GLU A 14 55.80 33.74 -14.90
CA GLU A 14 56.47 33.01 -13.77
C GLU A 14 57.08 31.62 -14.05
N PRO A 15 58.23 31.25 -13.39
CA PRO A 15 59.55 31.48 -13.96
C PRO A 15 60.34 30.16 -14.12
N ALA A 16 61.47 30.24 -14.82
CA ALA A 16 62.43 29.15 -14.91
C ALA A 16 63.22 28.99 -13.59
N GLU A 17 63.06 27.85 -12.90
CA GLU A 17 64.06 27.36 -11.95
C GLU A 17 64.75 26.10 -12.50
N LYS A 18 66.06 26.24 -12.70
CA LYS A 18 66.98 25.15 -13.00
C LYS A 18 67.56 24.58 -11.71
N SER A 19 67.64 23.24 -11.72
CA SER A 19 68.58 22.36 -11.00
C SER A 19 68.12 21.74 -9.67
N GLY A 20 67.89 20.42 -9.72
CA GLY A 20 67.74 19.55 -8.54
C GLY A 20 66.59 18.54 -8.61
N LYS A 21 66.63 17.61 -9.59
CA LYS A 21 65.81 16.37 -9.69
C LYS A 21 64.60 16.25 -8.73
N ARG A 22 63.49 16.95 -8.98
CA ARG A 22 62.16 16.51 -8.51
C ARG A 22 61.46 15.86 -9.69
N GLY A 23 61.22 14.55 -9.59
CA GLY A 23 60.36 13.84 -10.54
C GLY A 23 58.97 14.47 -10.60
N PHE A 24 58.21 14.21 -11.66
CA PHE A 24 56.81 14.64 -11.72
C PHE A 24 56.01 14.04 -10.54
N SER A 25 55.04 14.78 -10.02
CA SER A 25 54.08 14.25 -9.04
C SER A 25 53.27 13.10 -9.66
N LEU A 26 52.76 12.19 -8.83
CA LEU A 26 51.97 11.04 -9.27
C LEU A 26 50.74 11.49 -10.07
N ARG A 27 50.02 12.50 -9.57
CA ARG A 27 48.90 13.13 -10.28
C ARG A 27 49.29 13.54 -11.69
N ARG A 28 50.43 14.22 -11.85
CA ARG A 28 50.93 14.66 -13.16
C ARG A 28 51.38 13.49 -14.03
N LEU A 29 51.92 12.42 -13.45
CA LEU A 29 52.25 11.19 -14.19
C LEU A 29 50.99 10.51 -14.73
N TYR A 30 49.91 10.43 -13.95
CA TYR A 30 48.60 9.95 -14.40
C TYR A 30 48.01 10.84 -15.51
N ASP A 31 47.99 12.17 -15.31
CA ASP A 31 47.42 13.12 -16.29
C ASP A 31 48.21 13.13 -17.62
N MET A 32 49.51 12.84 -17.59
CA MET A 32 50.37 12.76 -18.79
C MET A 32 50.45 11.35 -19.39
N HIS A 33 49.83 10.34 -18.77
CA HIS A 33 49.96 8.96 -19.22
C HIS A 33 49.10 8.71 -20.48
N GLY A 34 49.77 8.45 -21.60
CA GLY A 34 49.12 8.07 -22.87
C GLY A 34 49.26 6.59 -23.21
N GLY A 35 49.71 5.76 -22.26
CA GLY A 35 49.93 4.32 -22.45
C GLY A 35 48.67 3.49 -22.18
N LYS A 36 48.83 2.33 -21.55
CA LYS A 36 47.71 1.47 -21.15
C LYS A 36 46.81 2.16 -20.14
N VAL A 37 45.52 1.80 -20.15
CA VAL A 37 44.50 2.41 -19.29
C VAL A 37 44.76 2.06 -17.82
N SER A 38 44.65 3.08 -16.97
CA SER A 38 44.64 2.96 -15.51
C SER A 38 43.47 3.79 -14.98
N ASP A 39 42.69 3.21 -14.08
CA ASP A 39 41.60 3.88 -13.39
C ASP A 39 41.94 3.99 -11.90
N LYS A 40 41.74 5.18 -11.30
CA LYS A 40 41.97 5.45 -9.88
C LYS A 40 41.15 6.65 -9.41
N TRP A 41 40.65 6.57 -8.18
CA TRP A 41 40.03 7.71 -7.50
C TRP A 41 41.03 8.83 -7.26
N SER A 42 40.59 10.09 -7.40
CA SER A 42 41.47 11.25 -7.29
C SER A 42 42.19 11.34 -5.94
N ILE A 43 41.51 10.94 -4.85
CA ILE A 43 42.07 10.94 -3.49
C ILE A 43 43.20 9.90 -3.35
N TYR A 44 43.17 8.79 -4.09
CA TYR A 44 44.22 7.77 -4.02
C TYR A 44 45.53 8.32 -4.57
N LEU A 45 45.49 9.16 -5.60
CA LEU A 45 46.68 9.75 -6.19
C LEU A 45 47.43 10.68 -5.23
N GLU A 46 46.68 11.44 -4.42
CA GLU A 46 47.24 12.34 -3.40
C GLU A 46 47.87 11.53 -2.26
N GLU A 47 47.17 10.50 -1.80
CA GLU A 47 47.66 9.64 -0.71
C GLU A 47 48.83 8.77 -1.14
N TYR A 48 48.81 8.24 -2.36
CA TYR A 48 49.92 7.47 -2.93
C TYR A 48 51.17 8.33 -3.10
N GLU A 49 51.04 9.59 -3.51
CA GLU A 49 52.17 10.52 -3.47
C GLU A 49 52.73 10.65 -2.04
N ARG A 50 51.87 10.83 -1.03
CA ARG A 50 52.30 10.97 0.38
C ARG A 50 53.01 9.72 0.90
N ILE A 51 52.38 8.55 0.77
CA ILE A 51 52.89 7.30 1.37
C ILE A 51 54.04 6.69 0.58
N PHE A 52 54.05 6.84 -0.75
CA PHE A 52 55.05 6.21 -1.60
C PHE A 52 56.27 7.09 -1.92
N SER A 53 56.21 8.40 -1.66
CA SER A 53 57.35 9.29 -1.91
C SER A 53 58.64 8.88 -1.18
N LYS A 54 58.53 8.25 0.00
CA LYS A 54 59.69 7.71 0.74
C LYS A 54 60.42 6.57 0.01
N TYR A 55 59.77 5.92 -0.95
CA TYR A 55 60.33 4.82 -1.76
C TYR A 55 60.88 5.30 -3.11
N ARG A 56 60.45 6.46 -3.59
CA ARG A 56 60.73 6.98 -4.94
C ARG A 56 62.21 6.94 -5.36
N ASN A 57 63.14 7.19 -4.44
CA ASN A 57 64.57 7.34 -4.72
C ASN A 57 65.43 6.17 -4.21
N ARG A 58 64.85 4.99 -3.97
CA ARG A 58 65.57 3.77 -3.57
C ARG A 58 65.11 2.56 -4.38
N PRO A 59 65.90 1.47 -4.43
CA PRO A 59 65.44 0.22 -5.03
C PRO A 59 64.17 -0.28 -4.35
N VAL A 60 63.18 -0.68 -5.14
CA VAL A 60 61.92 -1.23 -4.64
C VAL A 60 61.38 -2.36 -5.49
N ARG A 61 60.69 -3.29 -4.84
CA ARG A 61 59.91 -4.35 -5.46
C ARG A 61 58.45 -4.16 -5.07
N ILE A 62 57.60 -3.94 -6.07
CA ILE A 62 56.16 -3.69 -5.88
C ILE A 62 55.34 -4.86 -6.42
N LEU A 63 54.30 -5.23 -5.66
CA LEU A 63 53.25 -6.15 -6.08
C LEU A 63 51.91 -5.40 -6.10
N GLU A 64 51.19 -5.45 -7.22
CA GLU A 64 49.81 -4.95 -7.35
C GLU A 64 48.89 -6.11 -7.74
N ILE A 65 47.86 -6.36 -6.94
CA ILE A 65 46.82 -7.36 -7.19
C ILE A 65 45.61 -6.62 -7.77
N GLY A 66 45.12 -7.06 -8.92
CA GLY A 66 44.05 -6.39 -9.67
C GLY A 66 44.59 -5.27 -10.57
N VAL A 67 45.28 -5.63 -11.64
CA VAL A 67 45.94 -4.65 -12.53
C VAL A 67 45.11 -4.30 -13.77
N GLN A 68 44.05 -5.05 -14.05
CA GLN A 68 43.15 -4.85 -15.18
C GLN A 68 43.91 -4.71 -16.52
N ASN A 69 44.01 -3.49 -17.05
CA ASN A 69 44.70 -3.20 -18.32
C ASN A 69 46.20 -2.90 -18.17
N GLY A 70 46.74 -2.92 -16.94
CA GLY A 70 48.16 -2.77 -16.65
C GLY A 70 48.72 -1.34 -16.77
N GLY A 71 47.86 -0.32 -16.89
CA GLY A 71 48.31 1.08 -16.97
C GLY A 71 48.98 1.57 -15.68
N SER A 72 48.52 1.12 -14.52
CA SER A 72 49.11 1.45 -13.22
C SER A 72 50.58 1.02 -13.15
N LEU A 73 50.91 -0.17 -13.65
CA LEU A 73 52.28 -0.70 -13.71
C LEU A 73 53.22 0.18 -14.55
N GLU A 74 52.74 0.72 -15.68
CA GLU A 74 53.52 1.66 -16.49
C GLU A 74 53.78 2.98 -15.74
N ILE A 75 52.78 3.45 -14.99
CA ILE A 75 52.92 4.67 -14.18
C ILE A 75 53.89 4.42 -13.02
N TRP A 76 53.82 3.27 -12.35
CA TRP A 76 54.77 2.88 -11.30
C TRP A 76 56.21 2.81 -11.80
N SER A 77 56.43 2.35 -13.04
CA SER A 77 57.78 2.32 -13.63
C SER A 77 58.42 3.71 -13.76
N ARG A 78 57.59 4.73 -13.97
CA ARG A 78 58.01 6.13 -14.05
C ARG A 78 58.13 6.77 -12.67
N PHE A 79 57.22 6.43 -11.76
CA PHE A 79 57.22 6.93 -10.40
C PHE A 79 58.39 6.38 -9.58
N PHE A 80 58.77 5.10 -9.80
CA PHE A 80 59.92 4.43 -9.17
C PHE A 80 61.02 4.17 -10.21
N PRO A 81 61.85 5.17 -10.54
CA PRO A 81 62.91 5.02 -11.54
C PRO A 81 63.97 3.99 -11.17
N LEU A 82 64.07 3.62 -9.88
CA LEU A 82 65.00 2.61 -9.37
C LEU A 82 64.31 1.28 -9.00
N ALA A 83 63.04 1.07 -9.34
CA ALA A 83 62.38 -0.21 -9.08
C ALA A 83 63.21 -1.37 -9.64
N GLU A 84 63.33 -2.45 -8.87
CA GLU A 84 63.97 -3.70 -9.30
C GLU A 84 62.95 -4.64 -9.95
N LEU A 85 61.70 -4.60 -9.46
CA LEU A 85 60.59 -5.39 -9.96
C LEU A 85 59.27 -4.63 -9.77
N ILE A 86 58.44 -4.64 -10.81
CA ILE A 86 57.06 -4.17 -10.77
C ILE A 86 56.18 -5.33 -11.22
N LEU A 87 55.53 -5.98 -10.26
CA LEU A 87 54.77 -7.21 -10.51
C LEU A 87 53.28 -6.95 -10.40
N GLY A 88 52.53 -7.23 -11.47
CA GLY A 88 51.07 -7.30 -11.45
C GLY A 88 50.58 -8.73 -11.25
N CYS A 89 49.47 -8.90 -10.55
CA CYS A 89 48.71 -10.16 -10.49
C CYS A 89 47.26 -9.89 -10.88
N ASP A 90 46.70 -10.67 -11.81
CA ASP A 90 45.29 -10.56 -12.18
C ASP A 90 44.66 -11.92 -12.47
N ILE A 91 43.40 -12.10 -12.07
CA ILE A 91 42.64 -13.33 -12.34
C ILE A 91 42.25 -13.44 -13.82
N ASN A 92 42.15 -12.32 -14.53
CA ASN A 92 41.78 -12.28 -15.94
C ASN A 92 42.92 -12.82 -16.81
N GLN A 93 42.64 -13.92 -17.51
CA GLN A 93 43.61 -14.61 -18.35
C GLN A 93 44.19 -13.73 -19.47
N ASN A 94 43.44 -12.72 -19.91
CA ASN A 94 43.88 -11.79 -20.95
C ASN A 94 45.03 -10.88 -20.50
N CYS A 95 45.25 -10.72 -19.19
CA CYS A 95 46.37 -9.94 -18.66
C CYS A 95 47.73 -10.55 -19.05
N GLY A 96 47.79 -11.86 -19.36
CA GLY A 96 48.98 -12.51 -19.89
C GLY A 96 49.37 -12.05 -21.31
N LEU A 97 48.47 -11.36 -22.02
CA LEU A 97 48.72 -10.76 -23.32
C LEU A 97 49.35 -9.38 -23.22
N LEU A 98 49.39 -8.78 -22.03
CA LEU A 98 50.00 -7.46 -21.82
C LEU A 98 51.50 -7.51 -22.15
N ARG A 99 51.98 -6.50 -22.86
CA ARG A 99 53.39 -6.34 -23.25
C ARG A 99 53.88 -4.97 -22.78
N PHE A 100 55.00 -4.93 -22.09
CA PHE A 100 55.57 -3.71 -21.54
C PHE A 100 56.95 -3.47 -22.14
N GLU A 101 57.27 -2.21 -22.45
CA GLU A 101 58.59 -1.83 -22.94
C GLU A 101 59.64 -1.91 -21.82
N ASP A 102 59.23 -1.63 -20.59
CA ASP A 102 60.09 -1.70 -19.42
C ASP A 102 60.23 -3.15 -18.94
N ALA A 103 61.45 -3.70 -19.05
CA ALA A 103 61.75 -5.08 -18.67
C ALA A 103 61.59 -5.36 -17.17
N ARG A 104 61.44 -4.32 -16.33
CA ARG A 104 61.18 -4.45 -14.89
C ARG A 104 59.73 -4.82 -14.59
N ILE A 105 58.82 -4.66 -15.55
CA ILE A 105 57.39 -4.97 -15.36
C ILE A 105 57.13 -6.44 -15.70
N GLY A 106 56.54 -7.17 -14.76
CA GLY A 106 56.06 -8.54 -14.93
C GLY A 106 54.56 -8.66 -14.59
N VAL A 107 53.90 -9.67 -15.14
CA VAL A 107 52.51 -10.02 -14.80
C VAL A 107 52.41 -11.52 -14.52
N VAL A 108 51.79 -11.87 -13.39
CA VAL A 108 51.32 -13.23 -13.07
C VAL A 108 49.83 -13.27 -13.30
N VAL A 109 49.35 -14.32 -13.96
CA VAL A 109 47.93 -14.51 -14.24
C VAL A 109 47.41 -15.66 -13.38
N GLY A 110 46.40 -15.38 -12.58
CA GLY A 110 45.81 -16.34 -11.66
C GLY A 110 45.10 -15.66 -10.49
N ASP A 111 44.27 -16.41 -9.79
CA ASP A 111 43.62 -15.94 -8.57
C ASP A 111 44.66 -15.84 -7.44
N ALA A 112 44.90 -14.63 -6.93
CA ALA A 112 45.88 -14.34 -5.88
C ALA A 112 45.60 -15.11 -4.57
N ASN A 113 44.41 -15.66 -4.39
CA ASN A 113 44.01 -16.44 -3.21
C ASN A 113 44.43 -17.93 -3.29
N LEU A 114 44.92 -18.39 -4.44
CA LEU A 114 45.33 -19.78 -4.66
C LEU A 114 46.83 -19.99 -4.40
N GLU A 115 47.19 -21.17 -3.91
CA GLU A 115 48.58 -21.54 -3.62
C GLU A 115 49.47 -21.56 -4.87
N GLU A 116 48.92 -21.95 -6.02
CA GLU A 116 49.65 -21.96 -7.28
C GLU A 116 50.06 -20.55 -7.71
N THR A 117 49.13 -19.60 -7.70
CA THR A 117 49.40 -18.20 -8.01
C THR A 117 50.39 -17.60 -7.01
N GLN A 118 50.25 -17.92 -5.73
CA GLN A 118 51.19 -17.49 -4.70
C GLN A 118 52.62 -17.99 -4.98
N ARG A 119 52.79 -19.25 -5.38
CA ARG A 119 54.10 -19.78 -5.81
C ARG A 119 54.65 -19.02 -7.00
N ASN A 120 53.84 -18.77 -8.02
CA ASN A 120 54.25 -18.02 -9.21
C ASN A 120 54.68 -16.58 -8.88
N ILE A 121 54.03 -15.92 -7.92
CA ILE A 121 54.43 -14.60 -7.42
C ILE A 121 55.76 -14.68 -6.66
N ILE A 122 55.91 -15.66 -5.76
CA ILE A 122 57.11 -15.85 -4.94
C ILE A 122 58.33 -16.21 -5.80
N GLU A 123 58.15 -16.96 -6.88
CA GLU A 123 59.21 -17.26 -7.85
C GLU A 123 59.78 -16.00 -8.52
N LYS A 124 59.00 -14.91 -8.60
CA LYS A 124 59.48 -13.62 -9.11
C LYS A 124 60.20 -12.80 -8.04
N SER A 125 59.67 -12.81 -6.82
CA SER A 125 60.35 -12.23 -5.65
C SER A 125 59.77 -12.78 -4.36
N GLU A 126 60.64 -13.25 -3.46
CA GLU A 126 60.22 -13.74 -2.15
C GLU A 126 59.72 -12.64 -1.22
N THR A 127 60.14 -11.38 -1.46
CA THR A 127 59.79 -10.23 -0.62
C THR A 127 59.46 -8.98 -1.43
N PHE A 128 58.64 -8.10 -0.86
CA PHE A 128 58.17 -6.86 -1.49
C PHE A 128 58.28 -5.66 -0.54
N ASP A 129 58.56 -4.49 -1.09
CA ASP A 129 58.59 -3.21 -0.38
C ASP A 129 57.19 -2.58 -0.29
N ILE A 130 56.40 -2.78 -1.34
CA ILE A 130 55.04 -2.26 -1.48
C ILE A 130 54.15 -3.39 -2.00
N ILE A 131 53.00 -3.58 -1.37
CA ILE A 131 51.93 -4.47 -1.84
C ILE A 131 50.64 -3.65 -1.91
N ILE A 132 49.96 -3.66 -3.05
CA ILE A 132 48.67 -3.01 -3.26
C ILE A 132 47.65 -4.09 -3.63
N ASP A 133 46.53 -4.13 -2.91
CA ASP A 133 45.38 -4.97 -3.20
C ASP A 133 44.22 -4.12 -3.73
N ASP A 134 44.04 -4.17 -5.05
CA ASP A 134 42.94 -3.58 -5.83
C ASP A 134 42.18 -4.69 -6.57
N GLY A 135 42.04 -5.86 -5.92
CA GLY A 135 41.49 -7.08 -6.49
C GLY A 135 39.95 -7.08 -6.64
N SER A 136 39.29 -8.15 -6.15
CA SER A 136 37.84 -8.35 -6.35
C SER A 136 36.95 -7.44 -5.49
N HIS A 137 37.54 -6.73 -4.54
CA HIS A 137 36.89 -5.96 -3.46
C HIS A 137 36.01 -6.80 -2.51
N ARG A 138 35.96 -8.14 -2.69
CA ARG A 138 35.18 -9.03 -1.82
C ARG A 138 35.92 -9.24 -0.50
N SER A 139 35.18 -9.18 0.61
CA SER A 139 35.79 -9.23 1.95
C SER A 139 36.62 -10.49 2.20
N SER A 140 36.20 -11.67 1.72
CA SER A 140 36.99 -12.89 1.87
C SER A 140 38.34 -12.86 1.14
N ASP A 141 38.39 -12.27 -0.05
CA ASP A 141 39.60 -12.23 -0.86
C ASP A 141 40.62 -11.27 -0.26
N ILE A 142 40.18 -10.06 0.15
CA ILE A 142 41.04 -9.06 0.82
C ILE A 142 41.69 -9.63 2.09
N VAL A 143 40.94 -10.39 2.88
CA VAL A 143 41.46 -10.95 4.15
C VAL A 143 42.45 -12.09 3.87
N ARG A 144 42.21 -12.89 2.81
CA ARG A 144 43.10 -13.97 2.37
C ARG A 144 44.40 -13.45 1.76
N THR A 145 44.34 -12.44 0.89
CA THR A 145 45.52 -11.80 0.31
C THR A 145 46.39 -11.16 1.38
N PHE A 146 45.79 -10.47 2.36
CA PHE A 146 46.52 -9.95 3.51
C PHE A 146 47.27 -11.06 4.25
N ALA A 147 46.58 -12.14 4.64
CA ALA A 147 47.19 -13.27 5.34
C ALA A 147 48.33 -13.93 4.54
N ARG A 148 48.20 -14.01 3.20
CA ARG A 148 49.19 -14.66 2.32
C ARG A 148 50.40 -13.79 2.02
N TYR A 149 50.22 -12.49 1.81
CA TYR A 149 51.25 -11.61 1.24
C TYR A 149 51.83 -10.61 2.25
N PHE A 150 51.14 -10.27 3.34
CA PHE A 150 51.72 -9.45 4.40
C PHE A 150 53.01 -10.06 5.01
N PRO A 151 53.12 -11.39 5.21
CA PRO A 151 54.39 -12.00 5.64
C PRO A 151 55.55 -11.78 4.66
N ARG A 152 55.25 -11.55 3.37
CA ARG A 152 56.23 -11.29 2.30
C ARG A 152 56.63 -9.81 2.21
N LEU A 153 55.96 -8.94 2.95
CA LEU A 153 56.34 -7.54 3.05
C LEU A 153 57.65 -7.42 3.86
N VAL A 154 58.61 -6.62 3.40
CA VAL A 154 59.84 -6.34 4.15
C VAL A 154 59.58 -5.45 5.35
N ASP A 155 60.52 -5.44 6.30
CA ASP A 155 60.50 -4.48 7.40
C ASP A 155 60.64 -3.05 6.88
N GLY A 156 59.75 -2.16 7.33
CA GLY A 156 59.61 -0.80 6.82
C GLY A 156 58.74 -0.67 5.56
N GLY A 157 58.25 -1.79 5.00
CA GLY A 157 57.37 -1.87 3.85
C GLY A 157 55.91 -1.48 4.15
N THR A 158 55.10 -1.36 3.10
CA THR A 158 53.69 -0.94 3.18
C THR A 158 52.74 -1.84 2.37
N PHE A 159 51.66 -2.30 3.00
CA PHE A 159 50.54 -3.00 2.38
C PHE A 159 49.35 -2.06 2.27
N VAL A 160 48.70 -1.97 1.12
CA VAL A 160 47.57 -1.07 0.86
C VAL A 160 46.39 -1.86 0.33
N VAL A 161 45.19 -1.55 0.80
CA VAL A 161 43.93 -2.07 0.27
C VAL A 161 43.11 -0.92 -0.29
N GLU A 162 42.69 -1.05 -1.55
CA GLU A 162 41.82 -0.14 -2.28
C GLU A 162 40.34 -0.54 -2.16
N ASP A 163 39.45 0.41 -2.48
CA ASP A 163 38.01 0.19 -2.63
C ASP A 163 37.32 -0.46 -1.42
N LEU A 164 37.83 -0.17 -0.23
CA LEU A 164 37.33 -0.72 1.03
C LEU A 164 35.88 -0.30 1.32
N HIS A 165 35.36 0.73 0.65
CA HIS A 165 33.94 1.09 0.71
C HIS A 165 33.01 -0.05 0.26
N ALA A 166 33.48 -0.97 -0.60
CA ALA A 166 32.72 -2.16 -0.99
C ALA A 166 32.41 -3.08 0.21
N SER A 167 33.19 -3.01 1.31
CA SER A 167 32.95 -3.74 2.55
C SER A 167 31.63 -3.36 3.25
N TYR A 168 30.97 -2.29 2.83
CA TYR A 168 29.65 -1.90 3.33
C TYR A 168 28.50 -2.51 2.51
N TRP A 169 28.79 -3.18 1.40
CA TRP A 169 27.80 -3.70 0.45
C TRP A 169 27.72 -5.22 0.50
N GLN A 170 26.49 -5.74 0.47
CA GLN A 170 26.22 -7.18 0.63
C GLN A 170 26.85 -8.03 -0.49
N ASP A 171 26.84 -7.53 -1.73
CA ASP A 171 27.37 -8.26 -2.90
C ASP A 171 28.88 -8.52 -2.81
N PHE A 172 29.59 -7.71 -2.02
CA PHE A 172 31.03 -7.82 -1.75
C PHE A 172 31.33 -8.44 -0.38
N GLU A 173 30.37 -9.23 0.13
CA GLU A 173 30.47 -9.94 1.41
C GLU A 173 30.62 -8.99 2.60
N GLY A 174 29.98 -7.84 2.50
CA GLY A 174 30.02 -6.77 3.47
C GLY A 174 28.64 -6.40 4.03
N GLY A 175 28.62 -5.29 4.75
CA GLY A 175 27.43 -4.73 5.38
C GLY A 175 27.83 -3.78 6.49
N LEU A 176 27.04 -2.72 6.73
CA LEU A 176 27.38 -1.66 7.70
C LEU A 176 27.76 -2.18 9.08
N TYR A 177 27.12 -3.26 9.51
CA TYR A 177 27.37 -3.92 10.80
C TYR A 177 27.78 -5.38 10.64
N ASP A 178 28.31 -5.78 9.47
CA ASP A 178 28.80 -7.13 9.30
C ASP A 178 30.06 -7.32 10.18
N PRO A 179 30.01 -8.22 11.18
CA PRO A 179 31.11 -8.41 12.11
C PRO A 179 32.34 -9.05 11.46
N LEU A 180 32.22 -9.62 10.26
CA LEU A 180 33.28 -10.37 9.58
C LEU A 180 33.75 -9.73 8.28
N SER A 181 33.22 -8.58 7.85
CA SER A 181 33.72 -7.86 6.66
C SER A 181 35.24 -7.55 6.74
N SER A 182 35.87 -7.28 5.59
CA SER A 182 37.30 -6.93 5.56
C SER A 182 37.59 -5.62 6.31
N LEU A 183 36.64 -4.66 6.32
CA LEU A 183 36.73 -3.48 7.16
C LEU A 183 36.74 -3.83 8.66
N SER A 184 35.86 -4.74 9.10
CA SER A 184 35.84 -5.23 10.49
C SER A 184 37.14 -5.95 10.86
N PHE A 185 37.72 -6.71 9.91
CA PHE A 185 39.03 -7.34 10.07
C PHE A 185 40.14 -6.29 10.32
N PHE A 186 40.27 -5.26 9.47
CA PHE A 186 41.29 -4.23 9.67
C PHE A 186 41.09 -3.41 10.94
N LYS A 187 39.82 -3.14 11.34
CA LYS A 187 39.52 -2.51 12.62
C LYS A 187 40.02 -3.35 13.79
N ARG A 188 39.89 -4.68 13.71
CA ARG A 188 40.39 -5.60 14.74
C ARG A 188 41.91 -5.57 14.86
N LEU A 189 42.64 -5.39 13.75
CA LEU A 189 44.11 -5.28 13.80
C LEU A 189 44.59 -4.09 14.65
N LEU A 190 43.77 -3.04 14.86
CA LEU A 190 44.10 -1.91 15.75
C LEU A 190 44.28 -2.35 17.21
N ASP A 191 43.61 -3.41 17.65
CA ASP A 191 43.79 -3.95 18.99
C ASP A 191 45.15 -4.67 19.10
N LEU A 192 45.57 -5.35 18.03
CA LEU A 192 46.76 -6.22 18.01
C LEU A 192 48.07 -5.44 18.13
N ILE A 193 48.14 -4.21 17.61
CA ILE A 193 49.34 -3.37 17.75
C ILE A 193 49.57 -2.93 19.20
N ASN A 194 48.53 -2.99 20.05
CA ASN A 194 48.58 -2.61 21.47
C ASN A 194 48.66 -3.82 22.41
N HIS A 195 49.02 -5.00 21.90
CA HIS A 195 49.00 -6.28 22.63
C HIS A 195 49.78 -6.28 23.95
N GLU A 196 50.90 -5.53 24.04
CA GLU A 196 51.69 -5.44 25.29
C GLU A 196 50.89 -4.86 26.46
N HIS A 197 49.79 -4.15 26.19
CA HIS A 197 48.92 -3.52 27.18
C HIS A 197 47.73 -4.39 27.59
N TRP A 198 47.53 -5.56 26.98
CA TRP A 198 46.34 -6.38 27.24
C TRP A 198 46.33 -6.97 28.66
N GLY A 199 47.51 -7.22 29.27
CA GLY A 199 47.58 -7.79 30.62
C GLY A 199 46.96 -9.19 30.73
N LEU A 200 46.91 -9.94 29.62
CA LEU A 200 46.33 -11.27 29.47
C LEU A 200 47.34 -12.20 28.76
N GLY A 201 47.29 -13.50 29.05
CA GLY A 201 48.10 -14.52 28.36
C GLY A 201 47.58 -14.94 26.98
N ARG A 202 46.80 -14.10 26.29
CA ARG A 202 46.15 -14.42 24.99
C ARG A 202 47.05 -14.00 23.83
N SER A 203 47.16 -14.82 22.78
CA SER A 203 47.94 -14.48 21.58
C SER A 203 47.19 -13.53 20.64
N ARG A 204 47.89 -12.86 19.70
CA ARG A 204 47.24 -12.04 18.67
C ARG A 204 46.44 -12.92 17.70
N VAL A 205 46.91 -14.13 17.43
CA VAL A 205 46.20 -15.12 16.61
C VAL A 205 44.82 -15.45 17.21
N ASP A 206 44.72 -15.62 18.52
CA ASP A 206 43.44 -15.91 19.20
C ASP A 206 42.41 -14.77 19.03
N ALA A 207 42.85 -13.53 18.88
CA ALA A 207 41.97 -12.39 18.65
C ALA A 207 41.40 -12.33 17.23
N LEU A 208 42.01 -13.06 16.28
CA LEU A 208 41.57 -13.16 14.88
C LEU A 208 40.92 -14.51 14.54
N ALA A 209 40.68 -15.36 15.54
CA ALA A 209 40.14 -16.72 15.35
C ALA A 209 38.83 -16.75 14.55
N ALA A 210 37.96 -15.75 14.73
CA ALA A 210 36.70 -15.63 13.98
C ALA A 210 36.93 -15.50 12.46
N PHE A 211 37.89 -14.65 12.07
CA PHE A 211 38.26 -14.42 10.67
C PHE A 211 39.03 -15.62 10.10
N ALA A 212 39.94 -16.20 10.88
CA ALA A 212 40.68 -17.41 10.51
C ALA A 212 39.74 -18.57 10.16
N ASN A 213 38.76 -18.83 11.04
CA ASN A 213 37.77 -19.89 10.85
C ASN A 213 36.82 -19.58 9.67
N ARG A 214 36.36 -18.34 9.54
CA ARG A 214 35.43 -17.94 8.47
C ARG A 214 36.05 -18.11 7.09
N TYR A 215 37.28 -17.65 6.93
CA TYR A 215 37.94 -17.56 5.62
C TYR A 215 38.90 -18.72 5.33
N ALA A 216 38.99 -19.69 6.26
CA ALA A 216 39.84 -20.86 6.20
C ALA A 216 41.32 -20.49 5.98
N ILE A 217 41.81 -19.56 6.79
CA ILE A 217 43.17 -19.02 6.72
C ILE A 217 43.89 -19.17 8.05
N ALA A 218 45.22 -19.15 8.01
CA ALA A 218 46.07 -19.13 9.19
C ALA A 218 46.84 -17.82 9.24
N PHE A 219 46.98 -17.27 10.45
CA PHE A 219 47.86 -16.14 10.73
C PHE A 219 49.06 -16.62 11.55
N ASP A 220 50.22 -16.02 11.33
CA ASP A 220 51.40 -16.25 12.14
C ASP A 220 51.64 -15.09 13.11
N GLU A 221 51.95 -15.43 14.37
CA GLU A 221 52.13 -14.45 15.45
C GLU A 221 53.26 -13.46 15.14
N ALA A 222 54.34 -13.91 14.49
CA ALA A 222 55.48 -13.07 14.15
C ALA A 222 55.10 -11.97 13.16
N SER A 223 54.33 -12.28 12.12
CA SER A 223 53.83 -11.28 11.17
C SER A 223 52.83 -10.34 11.83
N LEU A 224 51.90 -10.84 12.65
CA LEU A 224 50.97 -9.96 13.37
C LEU A 224 51.69 -9.01 14.33
N ALA A 225 52.73 -9.47 15.04
CA ALA A 225 53.55 -8.63 15.92
C ALA A 225 54.41 -7.59 15.18
N SER A 226 54.63 -7.79 13.87
CA SER A 226 55.35 -6.85 13.02
C SER A 226 54.47 -5.73 12.44
N ILE A 227 53.16 -5.77 12.66
CA ILE A 227 52.26 -4.66 12.28
C ILE A 227 52.58 -3.44 13.15
N HIS A 228 53.07 -2.38 12.52
CA HIS A 228 53.46 -1.15 13.18
C HIS A 228 52.29 -0.17 13.29
N SER A 229 51.55 0.03 12.20
CA SER A 229 50.47 1.00 12.12
C SER A 229 49.44 0.59 11.08
N ILE A 230 48.20 1.00 11.30
CA ILE A 230 47.07 0.85 10.38
C ILE A 230 46.42 2.22 10.25
N GLU A 231 46.32 2.71 9.02
CA GLU A 231 45.76 4.02 8.70
C GLU A 231 44.54 3.84 7.79
N PHE A 232 43.39 4.37 8.20
CA PHE A 232 42.17 4.37 7.39
C PHE A 232 41.95 5.74 6.79
N LEU A 233 41.73 5.77 5.48
CA LEU A 233 41.19 6.92 4.76
C LEU A 233 39.93 6.49 4.02
N ASN A 234 39.21 7.44 3.44
CA ASN A 234 38.00 7.12 2.69
C ASN A 234 38.33 6.08 1.62
N SER A 235 37.81 4.87 1.81
CA SER A 235 38.00 3.72 0.94
C SER A 235 39.44 3.17 0.82
N LEU A 236 40.35 3.52 1.72
CA LEU A 236 41.72 2.99 1.75
C LEU A 236 42.10 2.48 3.14
N CYS A 237 42.85 1.39 3.19
CA CYS A 237 43.55 0.93 4.39
C CYS A 237 45.04 0.75 4.10
N ILE A 238 45.90 1.36 4.92
CA ILE A 238 47.35 1.27 4.80
C ILE A 238 47.92 0.62 6.05
N VAL A 239 48.63 -0.50 5.87
CA VAL A 239 49.29 -1.25 6.94
C VAL A 239 50.80 -1.17 6.77
N THR A 240 51.52 -0.68 7.77
CA THR A 240 52.99 -0.59 7.74
C THR A 240 53.61 -1.68 8.62
N LYS A 241 54.70 -2.29 8.14
CA LYS A 241 55.45 -3.33 8.87
C LYS A 241 56.74 -2.79 9.46
N ARG A 242 57.11 -3.27 10.66
CA ARG A 242 58.41 -3.05 11.32
C ARG A 242 58.78 -4.26 12.18
N PRO A 243 60.07 -4.43 12.54
CA PRO A 243 60.49 -5.47 13.45
C PRO A 243 59.75 -5.36 14.79
N HIS A 244 59.29 -6.48 15.35
CA HIS A 244 58.53 -6.49 16.60
C HIS A 244 59.26 -5.76 17.76
N GLN A 245 60.58 -5.92 17.86
CA GLN A 245 61.42 -5.25 18.86
C GLN A 245 61.36 -3.70 18.79
N ASP A 246 60.99 -3.14 17.64
CA ASP A 246 60.85 -1.70 17.41
C ASP A 246 59.38 -1.24 17.48
N ASN A 247 58.44 -2.17 17.75
CA ASN A 247 57.00 -1.98 17.85
C ASN A 247 56.49 -2.14 19.29
N VAL A 248 57.33 -1.82 20.27
CA VAL A 248 56.95 -1.75 21.69
C VAL A 248 57.06 -0.30 22.18
N LEU A 249 56.32 0.04 23.24
CA LEU A 249 56.30 1.38 23.81
C LEU A 249 57.69 1.87 24.26
N GLY A 250 58.57 0.94 24.63
CA GLY A 250 59.94 1.23 25.04
C GLY A 250 60.05 1.78 26.47
N SER A 251 61.27 2.20 26.83
CA SER A 251 61.53 2.83 28.13
C SER A 251 61.13 4.31 28.12
N ARG A 252 60.65 4.81 29.25
CA ARG A 252 60.31 6.23 29.40
C ARG A 252 61.57 7.09 29.29
N HIS A 253 61.59 8.01 28.32
CA HIS A 253 62.66 8.99 28.19
C HIS A 253 62.28 10.30 28.87
N ILE A 254 62.90 10.62 30.01
CA ILE A 254 62.60 11.82 30.79
C ILE A 254 63.81 12.75 30.77
N VAL A 255 63.59 13.98 30.32
CA VAL A 255 64.61 15.02 30.19
C VAL A 255 64.22 16.26 30.99
N GLY A 256 65.23 17.05 31.41
CA GLY A 256 65.06 18.14 32.36
C GLY A 256 65.45 17.70 33.78
N ARG A 257 66.02 18.62 34.56
CA ARG A 257 66.54 18.33 35.92
C ARG A 257 65.66 18.90 37.03
N GLU A 258 64.61 19.63 36.68
CA GLU A 258 63.80 20.39 37.62
C GLU A 258 62.32 20.07 37.38
N ALA A 259 61.68 19.48 38.39
CA ALA A 259 60.25 19.17 38.40
C ALA A 259 59.61 19.83 39.63
N GLN A 260 59.02 21.02 39.44
CA GLN A 260 58.49 21.84 40.54
C GLN A 260 57.11 21.39 41.05
N VAL A 261 56.36 20.64 40.23
CA VAL A 261 54.98 20.22 40.53
C VAL A 261 54.93 18.77 41.02
N GLU A 262 55.60 17.86 40.32
CA GLU A 262 55.59 16.43 40.63
C GLU A 262 57.00 15.86 40.50
N GLN A 263 57.75 15.81 41.61
CA GLN A 263 59.15 15.38 41.58
C GLN A 263 59.33 13.89 41.26
N SER A 264 58.31 13.05 41.52
CA SER A 264 58.38 11.61 41.25
C SER A 264 58.54 11.28 39.77
N ILE A 265 58.26 12.22 38.86
CA ILE A 265 58.43 12.00 37.43
C ILE A 265 59.91 11.80 37.06
N LEU A 266 60.85 12.46 37.76
CA LEU A 266 62.28 12.34 37.47
C LEU A 266 62.81 10.93 37.72
N SER A 267 62.20 10.17 38.64
CA SER A 267 62.59 8.78 38.93
C SER A 267 61.96 7.75 37.99
N LEU A 268 61.10 8.17 37.07
CA LEU A 268 60.52 7.29 36.04
C LEU A 268 61.37 7.21 34.77
N GLY A 269 62.54 7.87 34.74
CA GLY A 269 63.49 7.77 33.63
C GLY A 269 63.94 6.34 33.42
N ASP A 270 63.94 5.89 32.18
CA ASP A 270 64.23 4.53 31.72
C ASP A 270 63.29 3.43 32.25
N ALA A 271 62.21 3.78 32.96
CA ALA A 271 61.23 2.81 33.43
C ALA A 271 60.40 2.25 32.26
N THR A 272 60.21 0.92 32.25
CA THR A 272 59.28 0.22 31.35
C THR A 272 57.95 -0.03 32.05
N ILE A 273 56.83 0.03 31.31
CA ILE A 273 55.51 -0.27 31.87
C ILE A 273 55.22 -1.77 31.78
N ALA A 274 54.71 -2.35 32.86
CA ALA A 274 54.08 -3.67 32.83
C ALA A 274 52.55 -3.48 32.81
N ALA A 275 51.85 -4.16 31.90
CA ALA A 275 50.40 -4.10 31.85
C ALA A 275 49.79 -4.64 33.17
N ALA A 276 48.77 -3.94 33.67
CA ALA A 276 48.02 -4.42 34.83
C ALA A 276 47.30 -5.72 34.46
N ASN A 277 47.35 -6.72 35.33
CA ASN A 277 46.67 -7.99 35.11
C ASN A 277 45.16 -7.78 34.91
N GLN A 278 44.61 -8.23 33.78
CA GLN A 278 43.19 -8.07 33.41
C GLN A 278 42.37 -9.36 33.56
N VAL A 279 42.88 -10.41 34.21
CA VAL A 279 42.16 -11.70 34.36
C VAL A 279 40.85 -11.58 35.14
N GLU A 280 40.61 -10.51 35.90
CA GLU A 280 39.34 -10.28 36.60
C GLU A 280 38.42 -9.28 35.87
N ASN A 281 38.86 -8.70 34.75
CA ASN A 281 38.06 -7.73 34.02
C ASN A 281 36.99 -8.45 33.17
N PRO A 282 35.69 -8.21 33.41
CA PRO A 282 34.61 -8.93 32.74
C PRO A 282 34.58 -8.76 31.22
N TRP A 283 35.11 -7.63 30.71
CA TRP A 283 35.22 -7.39 29.26
C TRP A 283 36.41 -8.14 28.64
N SER A 284 37.46 -8.38 29.44
CA SER A 284 38.64 -9.15 29.06
C SER A 284 38.47 -10.66 29.20
N LEU A 285 37.49 -11.08 30.02
CA LEU A 285 37.16 -12.48 30.34
C LEU A 285 36.21 -13.16 29.34
N ARG A 286 35.80 -12.48 28.26
CA ARG A 286 34.92 -13.08 27.26
C ARG A 286 35.61 -14.28 26.60
N SER A 287 34.97 -15.45 26.65
CA SER A 287 35.48 -16.71 26.11
C SER A 287 35.50 -16.78 24.58
N VAL A 288 34.79 -15.87 23.92
CA VAL A 288 34.69 -15.73 22.47
C VAL A 288 34.81 -14.25 22.08
N THR A 289 35.24 -14.00 20.84
CA THR A 289 35.26 -12.64 20.27
C THR A 289 33.84 -12.10 20.07
N ILE A 290 33.67 -10.78 20.01
CA ILE A 290 32.36 -10.14 19.74
C ILE A 290 31.79 -10.62 18.39
N GLU A 291 32.67 -10.81 17.42
CA GLU A 291 32.36 -11.35 16.10
C GLU A 291 31.78 -12.77 16.21
N GLN A 292 32.42 -13.65 16.98
CA GLN A 292 31.94 -15.00 17.26
C GLN A 292 30.61 -15.00 18.02
N GLU A 293 30.49 -14.20 19.08
CA GLU A 293 29.26 -14.11 19.88
C GLU A 293 28.06 -13.65 19.03
N THR A 294 28.27 -12.68 18.13
CA THR A 294 27.23 -12.18 17.23
C THR A 294 26.74 -13.27 16.28
N ILE A 295 27.66 -14.07 15.75
CA ILE A 295 27.36 -15.20 14.86
C ILE A 295 26.64 -16.31 15.63
N GLU A 296 27.15 -16.68 16.80
CA GLU A 296 26.58 -17.73 17.64
C GLU A 296 25.17 -17.35 18.13
N ASN A 297 24.94 -16.10 18.51
CA ASN A 297 23.63 -15.61 18.93
C ASN A 297 22.63 -15.57 17.75
N ARG A 298 23.04 -15.11 16.57
CA ARG A 298 22.21 -15.20 15.35
C ARG A 298 21.94 -16.66 14.96
N GLY A 299 22.92 -17.54 15.10
CA GLY A 299 22.80 -18.97 14.83
C GLY A 299 21.84 -19.65 15.81
N ARG A 300 21.93 -19.36 17.11
CA ARG A 300 21.01 -19.86 18.13
C ARG A 300 19.59 -19.37 17.91
N GLU A 301 19.42 -18.11 17.54
CA GLU A 301 18.11 -17.54 17.22
C GLU A 301 17.52 -18.17 15.95
N SER A 302 18.34 -18.36 14.91
CA SER A 302 17.93 -19.04 13.67
C SER A 302 17.62 -20.52 13.90
N ILE A 303 18.37 -21.21 14.76
CA ILE A 303 18.09 -22.60 15.17
C ILE A 303 16.83 -22.66 16.03
N ARG A 304 16.58 -21.68 16.91
CA ARG A 304 15.33 -21.59 17.69
C ARG A 304 14.13 -21.41 16.76
N GLN A 305 14.25 -20.53 15.78
CA GLN A 305 13.21 -20.28 14.79
C GLN A 305 13.03 -21.48 13.85
N ALA A 306 14.12 -22.14 13.45
CA ALA A 306 14.07 -23.37 12.64
C ALA A 306 13.51 -24.55 13.43
N ALA A 307 13.81 -24.68 14.73
CA ALA A 307 13.26 -25.71 15.61
C ALA A 307 11.78 -25.47 15.89
N ALA A 308 11.37 -24.21 16.08
CA ALA A 308 9.96 -23.85 16.19
C ALA A 308 9.20 -24.11 14.88
N ARG A 309 9.83 -23.81 13.72
CA ARG A 309 9.29 -24.15 12.39
C ARG A 309 9.26 -25.65 12.14
N LEU A 310 10.28 -26.41 12.55
CA LEU A 310 10.31 -27.87 12.44
C LEU A 310 9.30 -28.54 13.37
N GLY A 311 9.04 -27.98 14.55
CA GLY A 311 7.96 -28.40 15.43
C GLY A 311 6.60 -28.17 14.75
N ALA A 312 6.36 -26.95 14.26
CA ALA A 312 5.15 -26.63 13.51
C ALA A 312 4.99 -27.46 12.24
N LEU A 313 6.06 -27.72 11.48
CA LEU A 313 6.06 -28.58 10.29
C LEU A 313 5.88 -30.06 10.65
N ALA A 314 6.42 -30.53 11.77
CA ALA A 314 6.20 -31.89 12.23
C ALA A 314 4.74 -32.10 12.62
N ASP A 315 4.15 -31.14 13.34
CA ASP A 315 2.73 -31.15 13.69
C ASP A 315 1.84 -31.06 12.43
N GLU A 316 2.20 -30.19 11.48
CA GLU A 316 1.53 -30.11 10.17
C GLU A 316 1.71 -31.39 9.33
N ILE A 317 2.86 -32.07 9.40
CA ILE A 317 3.08 -33.35 8.70
C ILE A 317 2.27 -34.48 9.35
N VAL A 318 2.12 -34.48 10.67
CA VAL A 318 1.26 -35.43 11.38
C VAL A 318 -0.21 -35.19 11.00
N GLU A 319 -0.68 -33.94 11.06
CA GLU A 319 -2.03 -33.58 10.63
C GLU A 319 -2.23 -33.85 9.12
N ALA A 320 -1.25 -33.58 8.28
CA ALA A 320 -1.33 -33.84 6.85
C ALA A 320 -1.35 -35.35 6.57
N ARG A 321 -0.63 -36.17 7.34
CA ARG A 321 -0.70 -37.64 7.24
C ARG A 321 -2.07 -38.16 7.66
N GLU A 322 -2.66 -37.65 8.74
CA GLU A 322 -4.02 -38.01 9.16
C GLU A 322 -5.06 -37.58 8.13
N ARG A 323 -4.91 -36.38 7.54
CA ARG A 323 -5.76 -35.91 6.43
C ARG A 323 -5.57 -36.73 5.16
N ILE A 324 -4.34 -37.18 4.85
CA ILE A 324 -4.07 -38.05 3.71
C ILE A 324 -4.67 -39.43 3.94
N GLU A 325 -4.53 -40.04 5.12
CA GLU A 325 -5.18 -41.32 5.44
C GLU A 325 -6.71 -41.22 5.38
N SER A 326 -7.28 -40.12 5.90
CA SER A 326 -8.70 -39.85 5.81
C SER A 326 -9.16 -39.66 4.35
N ALA A 327 -8.43 -38.87 3.56
CA ALA A 327 -8.71 -38.63 2.16
C ALA A 327 -8.48 -39.88 1.29
N GLU A 328 -7.53 -40.74 1.62
CA GLU A 328 -7.31 -42.03 0.96
C GLU A 328 -8.44 -43.02 1.28
N ALA A 329 -8.94 -43.01 2.52
CA ALA A 329 -10.12 -43.79 2.91
C ALA A 329 -11.40 -43.27 2.23
N GLU A 330 -11.59 -41.96 2.12
CA GLU A 330 -12.69 -41.35 1.37
C GLU A 330 -12.55 -41.61 -0.13
N LEU A 331 -11.34 -41.52 -0.69
CA LEU A 331 -11.08 -41.83 -2.08
C LEU A 331 -11.32 -43.31 -2.39
N ALA A 332 -11.01 -44.21 -1.46
CA ALA A 332 -11.34 -45.64 -1.59
C ALA A 332 -12.84 -45.88 -1.56
N ARG A 333 -13.58 -45.20 -0.67
CA ARG A 333 -15.07 -45.25 -0.63
C ARG A 333 -15.67 -44.66 -1.91
N ALA A 334 -15.18 -43.51 -2.35
CA ALA A 334 -15.64 -42.84 -3.57
C ALA A 334 -15.31 -43.67 -4.81
N LYS A 335 -14.14 -44.33 -4.87
CA LYS A 335 -13.80 -45.27 -5.96
C LYS A 335 -14.70 -46.50 -5.94
N ALA A 336 -15.05 -47.03 -4.76
CA ALA A 336 -16.01 -48.12 -4.64
C ALA A 336 -17.43 -47.70 -5.06
N GLU A 337 -17.85 -46.48 -4.70
CA GLU A 337 -19.14 -45.92 -5.12
C GLU A 337 -19.16 -45.63 -6.62
N VAL A 338 -18.08 -45.10 -7.20
CA VAL A 338 -17.94 -44.90 -8.65
C VAL A 338 -17.93 -46.23 -9.39
N ALA A 339 -17.28 -47.27 -8.86
CA ALA A 339 -17.32 -48.61 -9.44
C ALA A 339 -18.74 -49.21 -9.39
N GLY A 340 -19.46 -49.03 -8.28
CA GLY A 340 -20.87 -49.41 -8.15
C GLY A 340 -21.77 -48.66 -9.12
N LYS A 341 -21.60 -47.33 -9.22
CA LYS A 341 -22.32 -46.49 -10.18
C LYS A 341 -21.95 -46.80 -11.62
N ALA A 342 -20.70 -47.21 -11.91
CA ALA A 342 -20.29 -47.64 -13.25
C ALA A 342 -20.97 -48.96 -13.64
N GLN A 343 -21.17 -49.89 -12.70
CA GLN A 343 -21.98 -51.09 -12.93
C GLN A 343 -23.46 -50.76 -13.12
N GLU A 344 -24.02 -49.82 -12.36
CA GLU A 344 -25.38 -49.31 -12.58
C GLU A 344 -25.52 -48.62 -13.93
N VAL A 345 -24.54 -47.80 -14.34
CA VAL A 345 -24.53 -47.15 -15.66
C VAL A 345 -24.42 -48.18 -16.78
N GLN A 346 -23.62 -49.25 -16.62
CA GLN A 346 -23.59 -50.35 -17.58
C GLN A 346 -24.92 -51.11 -17.63
N ALA A 347 -25.57 -51.36 -16.49
CA ALA A 347 -26.87 -51.99 -16.43
C ALA A 347 -27.96 -51.09 -17.07
N LEU A 348 -27.92 -49.78 -16.82
CA LEU A 348 -28.81 -48.79 -17.42
C LEU A 348 -28.53 -48.62 -18.92
N GLN A 349 -27.28 -48.71 -19.37
CA GLN A 349 -26.91 -48.71 -20.80
C GLN A 349 -27.40 -49.99 -21.50
N ALA A 350 -27.32 -51.14 -20.84
CA ALA A 350 -27.89 -52.39 -21.36
C ALA A 350 -29.42 -52.34 -21.43
N GLN A 351 -30.08 -51.77 -20.43
CA GLN A 351 -31.52 -51.50 -20.45
C GLN A 351 -31.89 -50.47 -21.52
N LEU A 352 -31.08 -49.42 -21.70
CA LEU A 352 -31.29 -48.42 -22.75
C LEU A 352 -31.16 -49.04 -24.14
N LEU A 353 -30.15 -49.90 -24.36
CA LEU A 353 -30.01 -50.67 -25.60
C LEU A 353 -31.19 -51.62 -25.83
N ALA A 354 -31.72 -52.24 -24.78
CA ALA A 354 -32.93 -53.07 -24.87
C ALA A 354 -34.18 -52.23 -25.18
N VAL A 355 -34.30 -51.03 -24.60
CA VAL A 355 -35.38 -50.07 -24.89
C VAL A 355 -35.24 -49.48 -26.29
N GLU A 356 -34.02 -49.23 -26.78
CA GLU A 356 -33.76 -48.78 -28.14
C GLU A 356 -34.04 -49.89 -29.16
N ALA A 357 -33.70 -51.14 -28.86
CA ALA A 357 -34.08 -52.29 -29.66
C ALA A 357 -35.60 -52.50 -29.67
N ALA A 358 -36.26 -52.38 -28.52
CA ALA A 358 -37.71 -52.44 -28.42
C ALA A 358 -38.38 -51.25 -29.14
N LYS A 359 -37.80 -50.05 -29.08
CA LYS A 359 -38.25 -48.86 -29.82
C LYS A 359 -38.08 -49.05 -31.32
N ASN A 360 -36.99 -49.66 -31.78
CA ASN A 360 -36.76 -49.96 -33.19
C ASN A 360 -37.70 -51.08 -33.68
N SER A 361 -37.97 -52.09 -32.86
CA SER A 361 -38.99 -53.11 -33.13
C SER A 361 -40.39 -52.49 -33.16
N LEU A 362 -40.71 -51.61 -32.21
CA LEU A 362 -41.99 -50.90 -32.15
C LEU A 362 -42.12 -49.89 -33.29
N ALA A 363 -41.03 -49.30 -33.78
CA ALA A 363 -41.01 -48.47 -34.97
C ALA A 363 -41.22 -49.31 -36.24
N ALA A 364 -40.66 -50.52 -36.31
CA ALA A 364 -40.91 -51.46 -37.40
C ALA A 364 -42.35 -52.00 -37.36
N ASP A 365 -42.89 -52.29 -36.17
CA ASP A 365 -44.28 -52.68 -35.97
C ASP A 365 -45.21 -51.50 -36.24
N TYR A 366 -44.84 -50.27 -35.87
CA TYR A 366 -45.57 -49.05 -36.19
C TYR A 366 -45.56 -48.82 -37.71
N ASP A 367 -44.44 -48.99 -38.39
CA ASP A 367 -44.37 -48.89 -39.85
C ASP A 367 -45.17 -50.01 -40.53
N SER A 368 -45.18 -51.23 -39.96
CA SER A 368 -45.99 -52.36 -40.40
C SER A 368 -47.49 -52.08 -40.23
N VAL A 369 -47.92 -51.70 -39.02
CA VAL A 369 -49.30 -51.32 -38.68
C VAL A 369 -49.73 -50.08 -39.46
N HIS A 370 -48.86 -49.11 -39.70
CA HIS A 370 -49.17 -47.89 -40.46
C HIS A 370 -49.10 -48.14 -41.98
N SER A 371 -48.45 -49.21 -42.42
CA SER A 371 -48.56 -49.74 -43.79
C SER A 371 -49.84 -50.55 -43.97
N GLU A 372 -50.25 -51.31 -42.96
CA GLU A 372 -51.50 -52.08 -42.91
C GLU A 372 -52.70 -51.15 -42.74
N GLU A 373 -52.59 -50.08 -41.96
CA GLU A 373 -53.57 -48.99 -41.84
C GLU A 373 -53.67 -48.24 -43.15
N ARG A 374 -52.56 -47.96 -43.84
CA ARG A 374 -52.62 -47.40 -45.21
C ARG A 374 -53.23 -48.38 -46.20
N ARG A 375 -52.96 -49.69 -46.08
CA ARG A 375 -53.56 -50.74 -46.89
C ARG A 375 -55.06 -50.86 -46.62
N LEU A 376 -55.49 -50.76 -45.36
CA LEU A 376 -56.87 -50.78 -44.91
C LEU A 376 -57.58 -49.47 -45.26
N GLN A 377 -56.92 -48.31 -45.17
CA GLN A 377 -57.46 -47.02 -45.62
C GLN A 377 -57.60 -46.99 -47.14
N ASP A 378 -56.64 -47.54 -47.89
CA ASP A 378 -56.76 -47.72 -49.34
C ASP A 378 -57.82 -48.79 -49.66
N GLN A 379 -57.97 -49.86 -48.88
CA GLN A 379 -59.06 -50.83 -49.01
C GLN A 379 -60.41 -50.21 -48.66
N VAL A 380 -60.52 -49.36 -47.65
CA VAL A 380 -61.74 -48.63 -47.27
C VAL A 380 -62.05 -47.56 -48.31
N ARG A 381 -61.04 -46.93 -48.91
CA ARG A 381 -61.22 -45.97 -50.00
C ARG A 381 -61.60 -46.67 -51.29
N THR A 382 -61.04 -47.85 -51.56
CA THR A 382 -61.41 -48.72 -52.68
C THR A 382 -62.80 -49.30 -52.46
N LEU A 383 -63.14 -49.76 -51.26
CA LEU A 383 -64.47 -50.24 -50.86
C LEU A 383 -65.48 -49.09 -50.78
N SER A 384 -65.09 -47.86 -50.46
CA SER A 384 -65.96 -46.67 -50.52
C SER A 384 -66.18 -46.26 -51.98
N HIS A 385 -65.16 -46.35 -52.84
CA HIS A 385 -65.32 -46.18 -54.28
C HIS A 385 -66.10 -47.34 -54.90
N GLU A 386 -65.97 -48.58 -54.41
CA GLU A 386 -66.76 -49.74 -54.81
C GLU A 386 -68.16 -49.68 -54.24
N ARG A 387 -68.39 -49.07 -53.06
CA ARG A 387 -69.71 -48.81 -52.47
C ARG A 387 -70.40 -47.66 -53.17
N ASP A 388 -69.68 -46.61 -53.54
CA ASP A 388 -70.23 -45.46 -54.27
C ASP A 388 -70.43 -45.83 -55.75
N ALA A 389 -69.57 -46.68 -56.32
CA ALA A 389 -69.79 -47.36 -57.59
C ALA A 389 -70.84 -48.48 -57.50
N ALA A 390 -71.02 -49.14 -56.35
CA ALA A 390 -72.08 -50.13 -56.10
C ALA A 390 -73.42 -49.45 -55.84
N ARG A 391 -73.46 -48.25 -55.25
CA ARG A 391 -74.64 -47.38 -55.13
C ARG A 391 -74.98 -46.73 -56.47
N SER A 392 -73.98 -46.37 -57.26
CA SER A 392 -74.16 -46.00 -58.67
C SER A 392 -74.61 -47.20 -59.51
N LYS A 393 -74.14 -48.42 -59.22
CA LYS A 393 -74.62 -49.68 -59.82
C LYS A 393 -75.94 -50.15 -59.22
N GLU A 394 -76.34 -49.73 -58.03
CA GLU A 394 -77.65 -50.04 -57.44
C GLU A 394 -78.69 -49.10 -58.01
N ARG A 395 -78.35 -47.81 -58.19
CA ARG A 395 -79.14 -46.88 -59.03
C ARG A 395 -79.19 -47.33 -60.48
N SER A 396 -78.06 -47.70 -61.07
CA SER A 396 -78.01 -48.20 -62.44
C SER A 396 -78.53 -49.63 -62.59
N ALA A 397 -78.61 -50.47 -61.55
CA ALA A 397 -79.25 -51.79 -61.57
C ALA A 397 -80.72 -51.71 -61.20
N HIS A 398 -81.17 -50.65 -60.53
CA HIS A 398 -82.58 -50.28 -60.43
C HIS A 398 -83.08 -49.76 -61.78
N ASP A 399 -82.28 -48.93 -62.47
CA ASP A 399 -82.57 -48.44 -63.83
C ASP A 399 -82.28 -49.52 -64.91
N MET A 400 -81.34 -50.45 -64.69
CA MET A 400 -81.10 -51.63 -65.56
C MET A 400 -81.97 -52.83 -65.21
N LEU A 401 -82.60 -52.98 -64.04
CA LEU A 401 -83.70 -53.95 -63.87
C LEU A 401 -84.94 -53.51 -64.65
N GLN A 402 -85.09 -52.20 -64.87
CA GLN A 402 -86.03 -51.62 -65.84
C GLN A 402 -85.60 -51.87 -67.31
N ALA A 403 -84.30 -52.03 -67.61
CA ALA A 403 -83.79 -52.21 -68.98
C ALA A 403 -83.25 -53.61 -69.34
N ILE A 404 -83.07 -54.53 -68.39
CA ILE A 404 -82.74 -55.97 -68.55
C ILE A 404 -84.02 -56.78 -68.86
N PHE A 405 -85.16 -56.10 -68.96
CA PHE A 405 -86.21 -56.43 -69.93
C PHE A 405 -85.76 -56.30 -71.42
N GLY A 406 -84.48 -56.04 -71.73
CA GLY A 406 -84.06 -55.59 -73.07
C GLY A 406 -82.75 -56.10 -73.71
N SER A 407 -82.05 -57.14 -73.21
CA SER A 407 -80.95 -57.87 -73.93
C SER A 407 -79.58 -57.14 -74.07
N THR A 408 -78.42 -57.67 -74.50
CA THR A 408 -77.70 -58.97 -74.56
C THR A 408 -76.20 -58.68 -74.87
N SER A 409 -75.27 -59.39 -74.22
CA SER A 409 -73.92 -59.79 -74.73
C SER A 409 -72.64 -58.91 -74.61
N TRP A 410 -71.68 -59.41 -73.81
CA TRP A 410 -70.26 -59.77 -74.13
C TRP A 410 -69.03 -58.79 -74.02
N ARG A 411 -68.11 -59.16 -73.09
CA ARG A 411 -66.63 -59.40 -73.20
C ARG A 411 -65.52 -58.30 -73.11
N ILE A 412 -64.73 -58.42 -72.00
CA ILE A 412 -63.28 -58.75 -71.90
C ILE A 412 -62.15 -57.66 -71.86
N THR A 413 -61.26 -57.85 -70.84
CA THR A 413 -59.81 -57.46 -70.67
C THR A 413 -59.40 -56.00 -70.48
N SER A 414 -58.32 -55.58 -69.80
CA SER A 414 -57.24 -56.10 -68.92
C SER A 414 -56.31 -54.88 -68.66
N PRO A 415 -55.23 -54.94 -67.88
CA PRO A 415 -55.04 -54.50 -66.49
C PRO A 415 -54.05 -53.30 -66.38
N VAL A 416 -53.54 -53.05 -65.16
CA VAL A 416 -52.18 -52.53 -64.82
C VAL A 416 -52.11 -51.22 -64.01
N ARG A 417 -51.92 -51.44 -62.71
CA ARG A 417 -50.84 -50.97 -61.80
C ARG A 417 -50.62 -49.49 -61.47
N SER A 418 -50.50 -49.35 -60.14
CA SER A 418 -49.59 -48.53 -59.34
C SER A 418 -49.85 -47.03 -59.25
N PHE A 419 -49.52 -46.28 -58.19
CA PHE A 419 -49.14 -46.44 -56.78
C PHE A 419 -48.36 -45.15 -56.45
N LYS A 420 -48.56 -44.62 -55.24
CA LYS A 420 -47.59 -43.87 -54.39
C LYS A 420 -47.48 -42.31 -54.44
N LYS A 421 -47.84 -41.76 -53.25
CA LYS A 421 -47.18 -40.77 -52.34
C LYS A 421 -46.83 -39.35 -52.86
N LYS A 422 -47.38 -38.27 -52.26
CA LYS A 422 -47.11 -37.59 -50.94
C LYS A 422 -45.76 -36.83 -50.91
N THR A 423 -45.76 -35.47 -51.00
CA THR A 423 -45.73 -34.41 -49.92
C THR A 423 -44.39 -34.36 -49.15
N THR A 424 -43.72 -33.24 -48.85
CA THR A 424 -44.07 -31.98 -48.11
C THR A 424 -42.88 -30.97 -48.31
N GLU A 425 -42.96 -29.63 -48.52
CA GLU A 425 -43.31 -28.47 -47.64
C GLU A 425 -42.65 -28.45 -46.24
N PHE A 426 -42.45 -27.36 -45.48
CA PHE A 426 -42.16 -25.90 -45.57
C PHE A 426 -42.09 -25.41 -44.10
N ARG A 427 -41.49 -24.22 -43.81
CA ARG A 427 -41.44 -23.45 -42.52
C ARG A 427 -40.39 -23.91 -41.49
N SER A 428 -39.80 -23.10 -40.59
CA SER A 428 -39.60 -21.65 -40.35
C SER A 428 -38.88 -21.55 -38.97
N VAL A 429 -38.26 -20.40 -38.65
CA VAL A 429 -37.90 -19.88 -37.30
C VAL A 429 -36.39 -19.73 -36.99
N ALA A 430 -36.01 -18.44 -36.95
CA ALA A 430 -35.02 -17.74 -36.12
C ALA A 430 -33.50 -18.05 -36.26
N THR A 431 -32.69 -17.11 -36.78
CA THR A 431 -32.03 -15.98 -36.06
C THR A 431 -31.46 -16.33 -34.68
N GLY A 432 -30.13 -16.41 -34.55
CA GLY A 432 -29.49 -16.45 -33.23
C GLY A 432 -28.02 -16.83 -33.16
N ALA A 433 -27.11 -16.25 -33.95
CA ALA A 433 -25.67 -16.42 -33.70
C ALA A 433 -24.79 -15.25 -34.19
N LEU A 434 -25.38 -14.07 -34.40
CA LEU A 434 -24.71 -12.86 -34.89
C LEU A 434 -24.84 -11.68 -33.90
N ARG A 435 -25.03 -11.94 -32.60
CA ARG A 435 -25.31 -10.88 -31.60
C ARG A 435 -24.72 -11.11 -30.20
N LEU A 436 -23.50 -11.63 -30.08
CA LEU A 436 -22.90 -11.90 -28.75
C LEU A 436 -21.50 -11.31 -28.50
N MET A 437 -21.05 -10.35 -29.32
CA MET A 437 -19.73 -9.70 -29.16
C MET A 437 -19.77 -8.23 -28.71
N ARG A 438 -20.86 -7.75 -28.08
CA ARG A 438 -20.98 -6.32 -27.70
C ARG A 438 -21.52 -6.01 -26.30
N GLU A 439 -21.37 -6.91 -25.33
CA GLU A 439 -21.86 -6.68 -23.95
C GLU A 439 -20.73 -6.73 -22.91
N ARG A 440 -20.20 -5.55 -22.55
CA ARG A 440 -19.43 -5.30 -21.32
C ARG A 440 -20.41 -5.32 -20.14
N ARG A 441 -20.41 -6.39 -19.33
CA ARG A 441 -21.32 -6.60 -18.19
C ARG A 441 -20.59 -6.41 -16.85
N LEU A 442 -21.04 -5.44 -16.05
CA LEU A 442 -20.55 -5.17 -14.68
C LEU A 442 -21.65 -5.48 -13.64
N THR A 443 -21.44 -6.48 -12.78
CA THR A 443 -22.05 -6.60 -11.43
C THR A 443 -21.09 -7.36 -10.50
N SER A 444 -21.33 -7.41 -9.19
CA SER A 444 -20.59 -8.23 -8.20
C SER A 444 -20.52 -9.71 -8.60
N ALA A 445 -21.46 -10.17 -9.42
CA ALA A 445 -21.45 -11.49 -10.05
C ALA A 445 -20.43 -11.62 -11.21
N THR A 446 -19.74 -10.57 -11.63
CA THR A 446 -18.63 -10.59 -12.61
C THR A 446 -17.30 -10.94 -11.92
N ILE A 447 -17.10 -10.53 -10.66
CA ILE A 447 -15.95 -10.97 -9.83
C ILE A 447 -16.06 -12.49 -9.57
N ALA A 448 -17.26 -12.98 -9.27
CA ALA A 448 -17.51 -14.42 -9.13
C ALA A 448 -17.56 -15.19 -10.48
N ARG A 449 -17.94 -14.55 -11.60
CA ARG A 449 -17.95 -15.20 -12.93
C ARG A 449 -16.59 -15.23 -13.64
N GLY A 450 -15.64 -14.35 -13.29
CA GLY A 450 -14.25 -14.45 -13.75
C GLY A 450 -13.64 -15.81 -13.39
N VAL A 451 -14.03 -16.34 -12.23
CA VAL A 451 -13.63 -17.66 -11.73
C VAL A 451 -14.19 -18.83 -12.57
N ARG A 452 -15.33 -18.66 -13.27
CA ARG A 452 -15.96 -19.75 -14.07
C ARG A 452 -15.59 -19.75 -15.55
N ARG A 453 -14.99 -18.68 -16.10
CA ARG A 453 -14.54 -18.65 -17.51
C ARG A 453 -13.10 -19.13 -17.70
N LEU A 454 -12.20 -18.86 -16.75
CA LEU A 454 -10.79 -19.25 -16.84
C LEU A 454 -10.59 -20.78 -16.92
N PRO A 455 -11.21 -21.61 -16.06
CA PRO A 455 -11.05 -23.06 -16.13
C PRO A 455 -11.62 -23.67 -17.42
N ARG A 456 -12.63 -23.02 -18.02
CA ARG A 456 -13.25 -23.45 -19.28
C ARG A 456 -12.39 -23.09 -20.49
N LEU A 457 -11.80 -21.90 -20.53
CA LEU A 457 -10.90 -21.48 -21.61
C LEU A 457 -9.55 -22.23 -21.58
N ILE A 458 -9.07 -22.58 -20.38
CA ILE A 458 -7.91 -23.46 -20.17
C ILE A 458 -8.24 -24.91 -20.57
N ARG A 459 -9.42 -25.45 -20.20
CA ARG A 459 -9.89 -26.79 -20.67
C ARG A 459 -10.14 -26.86 -22.17
N GLU A 460 -10.51 -25.76 -22.81
CA GLU A 460 -10.76 -25.66 -24.25
C GLU A 460 -9.49 -25.34 -25.07
N GLY A 461 -8.32 -25.16 -24.43
CA GLY A 461 -7.03 -24.98 -25.11
C GLY A 461 -6.82 -23.62 -25.79
N LYS A 462 -7.57 -22.59 -25.41
CA LYS A 462 -7.59 -21.27 -26.09
C LYS A 462 -6.75 -20.17 -25.42
N LEU A 463 -6.00 -20.49 -24.37
CA LEU A 463 -5.02 -19.59 -23.74
C LEU A 463 -3.74 -20.37 -23.45
N SER A 464 -2.76 -20.29 -24.35
CA SER A 464 -1.35 -20.50 -24.04
C SER A 464 -0.70 -19.13 -23.80
N ASN A 465 0.34 -19.06 -22.96
CA ASN A 465 1.13 -17.83 -22.87
C ASN A 465 1.98 -17.74 -24.13
N PRO A 466 1.78 -16.72 -25.00
CA PRO A 466 2.63 -16.55 -26.15
C PRO A 466 4.06 -16.30 -25.69
N THR A 467 4.98 -17.06 -26.27
CA THR A 467 6.42 -17.01 -25.94
C THR A 467 7.19 -16.07 -26.87
N SER A 468 6.53 -15.52 -27.90
CA SER A 468 7.13 -14.60 -28.86
C SER A 468 6.08 -13.66 -29.45
N PHE A 469 6.52 -12.57 -30.08
CA PHE A 469 5.63 -11.66 -30.81
C PHE A 469 4.92 -12.35 -31.99
N SER A 470 5.60 -13.27 -32.68
CA SER A 470 5.00 -14.07 -33.77
C SER A 470 3.85 -14.94 -33.26
N GLU A 471 4.02 -15.62 -32.12
CA GLU A 471 2.97 -16.45 -31.53
C GLU A 471 1.79 -15.60 -31.02
N LEU A 472 2.08 -14.40 -30.51
CA LEU A 472 1.05 -13.43 -30.12
C LEU A 472 0.22 -12.94 -31.32
N ALA A 473 0.85 -12.76 -32.48
CA ALA A 473 0.19 -12.38 -33.73
C ALA A 473 -0.68 -13.48 -34.35
N GLU A 474 -0.36 -14.75 -34.08
CA GLU A 474 -1.13 -15.91 -34.55
C GLU A 474 -2.34 -16.24 -33.66
N THR A 475 -2.30 -15.83 -32.38
CA THR A 475 -3.28 -16.26 -31.36
C THR A 475 -4.33 -15.21 -31.00
N LEU A 476 -4.04 -13.92 -31.18
CA LEU A 476 -4.91 -12.81 -30.78
C LEU A 476 -5.37 -11.97 -31.98
N ASP A 477 -6.54 -11.33 -31.85
CA ASP A 477 -7.03 -10.40 -32.85
C ASP A 477 -6.18 -9.09 -32.91
N PRO A 478 -6.16 -8.37 -34.04
CA PRO A 478 -5.33 -7.18 -34.20
C PRO A 478 -5.58 -6.06 -33.17
N GLU A 479 -6.81 -5.91 -32.67
CA GLU A 479 -7.14 -4.90 -31.65
C GLU A 479 -6.49 -5.26 -30.30
N SER A 480 -6.56 -6.53 -29.91
CA SER A 480 -5.91 -7.06 -28.71
C SER A 480 -4.38 -6.90 -28.75
N ILE A 481 -3.75 -7.18 -29.90
CA ILE A 481 -2.29 -7.01 -30.09
C ILE A 481 -1.90 -5.54 -29.95
N SER A 482 -2.63 -4.65 -30.62
CA SER A 482 -2.38 -3.21 -30.56
C SER A 482 -2.47 -2.66 -29.13
N ARG A 483 -3.45 -3.12 -28.34
CA ARG A 483 -3.59 -2.74 -26.92
C ARG A 483 -2.38 -3.19 -26.10
N ILE A 484 -1.87 -4.40 -26.30
CA ILE A 484 -0.69 -4.93 -25.59
C ILE A 484 0.57 -4.13 -25.96
N GLN A 485 0.79 -3.88 -27.25
CA GLN A 485 1.92 -3.08 -27.71
C GLN A 485 1.88 -1.65 -27.18
N THR A 486 0.69 -1.04 -27.14
CA THR A 486 0.52 0.34 -26.63
C THR A 486 0.75 0.43 -25.13
N ALA A 487 0.37 -0.60 -24.36
CA ALA A 487 0.56 -0.62 -22.91
C ALA A 487 2.00 -0.99 -22.48
N PHE A 488 2.80 -1.60 -23.37
CA PHE A 488 4.17 -1.99 -23.08
C PHE A 488 5.12 -0.82 -23.29
N ASP A 489 5.88 -0.44 -22.27
CA ASP A 489 6.81 0.68 -22.34
C ASP A 489 8.22 0.15 -22.61
N ARG A 490 8.63 0.22 -23.88
CA ARG A 490 9.94 -0.25 -24.33
C ARG A 490 11.10 0.51 -23.68
N GLU A 491 10.98 1.82 -23.51
CA GLU A 491 12.07 2.63 -22.96
C GLU A 491 12.25 2.32 -21.48
N PHE A 492 11.14 2.30 -20.72
CA PHE A 492 11.14 1.87 -19.32
C PHE A 492 11.72 0.47 -19.15
N TYR A 493 11.32 -0.48 -19.99
CA TYR A 493 11.78 -1.87 -19.88
C TYR A 493 13.28 -2.00 -20.11
N LEU A 494 13.84 -1.32 -21.11
CA LEU A 494 15.28 -1.37 -21.38
C LEU A 494 16.11 -0.61 -20.33
N GLN A 495 15.61 0.52 -19.83
CA GLN A 495 16.27 1.27 -18.74
C GLN A 495 16.31 0.46 -17.45
N SER A 496 15.21 -0.24 -17.13
CA SER A 496 15.10 -1.07 -15.93
C SER A 496 15.86 -2.40 -16.04
N ASN A 497 16.27 -2.80 -17.26
CA ASN A 497 16.93 -4.07 -17.54
C ASN A 497 18.16 -3.88 -18.44
N PRO A 498 19.30 -3.36 -17.90
CA PRO A 498 20.50 -3.05 -18.68
C PRO A 498 21.14 -4.27 -19.36
N ASP A 499 20.92 -5.47 -18.81
CA ASP A 499 21.34 -6.76 -19.39
C ASP A 499 20.66 -7.02 -20.75
N ILE A 500 19.36 -6.73 -20.85
CA ILE A 500 18.59 -6.88 -22.09
C ILE A 500 18.96 -5.80 -23.10
N ALA A 501 19.19 -4.56 -22.63
CA ALA A 501 19.66 -3.46 -23.47
C ALA A 501 21.02 -3.78 -24.10
N SER A 502 21.94 -4.36 -23.34
CA SER A 502 23.28 -4.75 -23.81
C SER A 502 23.25 -5.94 -24.78
N ALA A 503 22.34 -6.88 -24.58
CA ALA A 503 22.18 -8.06 -25.44
C ALA A 503 21.53 -7.75 -26.80
N GLY A 504 20.93 -6.56 -26.98
CA GLY A 504 20.29 -6.15 -28.23
C GLY A 504 19.05 -6.96 -28.61
N VAL A 505 18.45 -7.68 -27.66
CA VAL A 505 17.26 -8.52 -27.86
C VAL A 505 16.00 -7.64 -27.91
N ASP A 506 14.99 -8.04 -28.69
CA ASP A 506 13.70 -7.34 -28.73
C ASP A 506 13.02 -7.38 -27.35
N ALA A 507 12.75 -6.20 -26.78
CA ALA A 507 12.26 -6.03 -25.41
C ALA A 507 10.90 -6.70 -25.16
N LEU A 508 9.95 -6.54 -26.09
CA LEU A 508 8.62 -7.12 -25.95
C LEU A 508 8.66 -8.64 -26.09
N SER A 509 9.42 -9.16 -27.05
CA SER A 509 9.62 -10.61 -27.21
C SER A 509 10.30 -11.23 -25.99
N HIS A 510 11.33 -10.58 -25.45
CA HIS A 510 11.97 -11.00 -24.21
C HIS A 510 10.97 -11.02 -23.04
N PHE A 511 10.19 -9.95 -22.88
CA PHE A 511 9.20 -9.87 -21.81
C PHE A 511 8.18 -11.01 -21.88
N LEU A 512 7.63 -11.30 -23.08
CA LEU A 512 6.64 -12.36 -23.30
C LEU A 512 7.21 -13.77 -23.00
N ALA A 513 8.45 -14.02 -23.41
CA ALA A 513 9.13 -15.31 -23.25
C ALA A 513 9.56 -15.58 -21.79
N HIS A 514 10.23 -14.58 -21.20
CA HIS A 514 11.03 -14.71 -19.97
C HIS A 514 10.69 -13.64 -18.93
N GLY A 515 10.60 -12.37 -19.34
CA GLY A 515 10.56 -11.24 -18.41
C GLY A 515 9.47 -11.30 -17.34
N TRP A 516 8.24 -11.69 -17.70
CA TRP A 516 7.16 -11.80 -16.70
C TRP A 516 7.35 -12.97 -15.73
N LYS A 517 8.08 -14.03 -16.11
CA LYS A 517 8.43 -15.16 -15.23
C LYS A 517 9.58 -14.79 -14.30
N GLU A 518 10.44 -13.88 -14.75
CA GLU A 518 11.52 -13.27 -13.98
C GLU A 518 11.04 -12.07 -13.15
N HIS A 519 9.72 -11.83 -13.08
CA HIS A 519 9.12 -10.73 -12.32
C HIS A 519 9.56 -9.32 -12.76
N ARG A 520 10.00 -9.15 -14.01
CA ARG A 520 10.36 -7.84 -14.57
C ARG A 520 9.10 -7.07 -14.97
N ASP A 521 9.04 -5.79 -14.61
CA ASP A 521 7.87 -4.95 -14.88
C ASP A 521 7.87 -4.44 -16.34
N PRO A 522 6.76 -4.59 -17.11
CA PRO A 522 6.69 -4.22 -18.53
C PRO A 522 6.47 -2.72 -18.80
N SER A 523 6.07 -1.96 -17.79
CA SER A 523 5.85 -0.52 -17.86
C SER A 523 5.85 0.07 -16.45
N ALA A 524 5.98 1.40 -16.34
CA ALA A 524 5.82 2.09 -15.07
C ALA A 524 4.41 1.90 -14.46
N ASP A 525 3.40 1.61 -15.29
CA ASP A 525 1.99 1.45 -14.93
C ASP A 525 1.60 0.04 -14.49
N PHE A 526 2.52 -0.93 -14.52
CA PHE A 526 2.21 -2.31 -14.20
C PHE A 526 3.33 -3.02 -13.45
N SER A 527 3.01 -3.62 -12.31
CA SER A 527 3.92 -4.48 -11.57
C SER A 527 3.51 -5.95 -11.62
N VAL A 528 4.40 -6.79 -12.16
CA VAL A 528 4.17 -8.23 -12.29
C VAL A 528 4.07 -8.90 -10.92
N SER A 529 5.02 -8.60 -10.02
CA SER A 529 5.06 -9.14 -8.67
C SER A 529 3.82 -8.75 -7.86
N TYR A 530 3.43 -7.48 -7.91
CA TYR A 530 2.23 -7.01 -7.23
C TYR A 530 0.98 -7.73 -7.75
N TYR A 531 0.81 -7.77 -9.08
CA TYR A 531 -0.39 -8.34 -9.70
C TYR A 531 -0.55 -9.83 -9.37
N LEU A 532 0.54 -10.61 -9.41
CA LEU A 532 0.50 -12.03 -9.05
C LEU A 532 0.27 -12.26 -7.55
N LYS A 533 0.84 -11.42 -6.66
CA LYS A 533 0.60 -11.48 -5.20
C LYS A 533 -0.85 -11.13 -4.85
N ARG A 534 -1.39 -10.10 -5.50
CA ARG A 534 -2.75 -9.58 -5.26
C ARG A 534 -3.84 -10.50 -5.84
N TYR A 535 -3.56 -11.19 -6.93
CA TYR A 535 -4.52 -12.03 -7.66
C TYR A 535 -4.08 -13.51 -7.76
N PRO A 536 -4.27 -14.30 -6.69
CA PRO A 536 -3.87 -15.71 -6.65
C PRO A 536 -4.53 -16.59 -7.72
N ASP A 537 -5.70 -16.18 -8.25
CA ASP A 537 -6.38 -16.87 -9.35
C ASP A 537 -5.56 -16.81 -10.66
N ILE A 538 -4.90 -15.68 -10.92
CA ILE A 538 -4.02 -15.50 -12.09
C ILE A 538 -2.72 -16.25 -11.90
N ALA A 539 -2.13 -16.17 -10.70
CA ALA A 539 -0.92 -16.91 -10.36
C ALA A 539 -1.12 -18.42 -10.48
N ARG A 540 -2.22 -18.96 -9.93
CA ARG A 540 -2.55 -20.40 -10.02
C ARG A 540 -2.85 -20.85 -11.46
N ALA A 541 -3.44 -19.99 -12.27
CA ALA A 541 -3.68 -20.28 -13.68
C ALA A 541 -2.41 -20.21 -14.55
N GLY A 542 -1.31 -19.67 -14.00
CA GLY A 542 -0.03 -19.52 -14.70
C GLY A 542 -0.10 -18.59 -15.91
N LEU A 543 -1.04 -17.64 -15.94
CA LEU A 543 -1.22 -16.72 -17.08
C LEU A 543 -0.24 -15.56 -17.01
N ASN A 544 0.19 -15.05 -18.17
CA ASN A 544 0.95 -13.80 -18.25
C ASN A 544 0.11 -12.65 -17.65
N PRO A 545 0.55 -12.06 -16.52
CA PRO A 545 -0.29 -11.13 -15.76
C PRO A 545 -0.52 -9.81 -16.50
N PHE A 546 0.45 -9.36 -17.30
CA PHE A 546 0.34 -8.13 -18.08
C PHE A 546 -0.65 -8.27 -19.23
N ILE A 547 -0.59 -9.38 -19.98
CA ILE A 547 -1.56 -9.65 -21.05
C ILE A 547 -2.97 -9.75 -20.46
N HIS A 548 -3.11 -10.51 -19.37
CA HIS A 548 -4.39 -10.62 -18.68
C HIS A 548 -4.89 -9.23 -18.26
N TYR A 549 -4.05 -8.40 -17.66
CA TYR A 549 -4.44 -7.07 -17.23
C TYR A 549 -4.92 -6.17 -18.38
N VAL A 550 -4.13 -6.10 -19.45
CA VAL A 550 -4.45 -5.25 -20.60
C VAL A 550 -5.75 -5.71 -21.27
N LEU A 551 -5.96 -7.02 -21.44
CA LEU A 551 -7.14 -7.52 -22.16
C LEU A 551 -8.39 -7.60 -21.28
N HIS A 552 -8.23 -7.95 -20.00
CA HIS A 552 -9.32 -8.25 -19.08
C HIS A 552 -9.25 -7.47 -17.77
N GLY A 553 -8.10 -7.46 -17.09
CA GLY A 553 -7.95 -6.90 -15.74
C GLY A 553 -8.37 -5.43 -15.61
N GLN A 554 -8.10 -4.59 -16.62
CA GLN A 554 -8.60 -3.20 -16.66
C GLN A 554 -10.14 -3.14 -16.65
N GLY A 555 -10.79 -3.99 -17.44
CA GLY A 555 -12.26 -4.08 -17.47
C GLY A 555 -12.85 -4.69 -16.19
N GLU A 556 -12.07 -5.52 -15.51
CA GLU A 556 -12.40 -6.10 -14.20
C GLU A 556 -12.08 -5.16 -13.03
N LYS A 557 -11.50 -3.97 -13.30
CA LYS A 557 -11.01 -3.03 -12.28
C LYS A 557 -9.97 -3.63 -11.33
N ARG A 558 -9.14 -4.54 -11.84
CA ARG A 558 -7.99 -5.04 -11.11
C ARG A 558 -6.90 -3.97 -11.10
N THR A 559 -6.21 -3.85 -9.98
CA THR A 559 -5.16 -2.89 -9.75
C THR A 559 -3.83 -3.44 -10.23
N ALA A 560 -3.05 -2.63 -10.94
CA ALA A 560 -1.79 -3.03 -11.56
C ALA A 560 -0.54 -2.65 -10.76
N LEU A 561 -0.66 -1.73 -9.80
CA LEU A 561 0.42 -1.21 -8.98
C LEU A 561 -0.01 -1.25 -7.52
N SER A 562 0.93 -1.36 -6.59
CA SER A 562 0.65 -1.18 -5.15
C SER A 562 0.21 0.23 -4.82
N TYR A 563 -0.54 0.38 -3.73
CA TYR A 563 -1.00 1.68 -3.23
C TYR A 563 0.14 2.70 -3.10
N LYS A 564 1.29 2.27 -2.56
CA LYS A 564 2.49 3.11 -2.45
C LYS A 564 2.97 3.65 -3.81
N ARG A 565 3.11 2.79 -4.82
CA ARG A 565 3.50 3.22 -6.18
C ARG A 565 2.46 4.13 -6.83
N ARG A 566 1.17 3.93 -6.55
CA ARG A 566 0.10 4.84 -7.03
C ARG A 566 0.20 6.21 -6.36
N LEU A 567 0.48 6.27 -5.05
CA LEU A 567 0.67 7.52 -4.31
C LEU A 567 1.89 8.31 -4.77
N GLU A 568 3.02 7.64 -5.01
CA GLU A 568 4.26 8.27 -5.53
C GLU A 568 4.01 8.99 -6.87
N ARG A 569 3.06 8.48 -7.66
CA ARG A 569 2.67 9.02 -8.96
C ARG A 569 1.45 9.93 -8.93
N SER A 570 0.88 10.17 -7.76
CA SER A 570 -0.28 11.03 -7.60
C SER A 570 0.08 12.49 -7.89
N GLU A 571 -0.62 13.11 -8.82
CA GLU A 571 -0.53 14.56 -9.10
C GLU A 571 -1.25 15.42 -8.04
N ILE A 572 -1.65 14.84 -6.89
CA ILE A 572 -2.29 15.59 -5.82
C ILE A 572 -1.23 16.42 -5.08
N HIS A 573 -1.38 17.73 -5.12
CA HIS A 573 -0.57 18.70 -4.39
C HIS A 573 -1.46 19.46 -3.41
N PRO A 574 -1.67 18.96 -2.17
CA PRO A 574 -2.60 19.57 -1.22
C PRO A 574 -2.17 20.99 -0.84
N LYS A 575 -3.11 21.91 -0.67
CA LYS A 575 -2.80 23.30 -0.27
C LYS A 575 -2.44 23.31 1.22
N VAL A 576 -1.34 23.97 1.58
CA VAL A 576 -0.93 24.15 2.98
C VAL A 576 -1.28 25.56 3.44
N THR A 577 -1.94 25.70 4.59
CA THR A 577 -2.05 26.97 5.29
C THR A 577 -0.98 27.04 6.38
N ALA A 578 0.03 27.88 6.17
CA ALA A 578 1.01 28.25 7.18
C ALA A 578 0.42 29.35 8.08
N ILE A 579 0.10 29.02 9.32
CA ILE A 579 -0.52 29.93 10.28
C ILE A 579 0.56 30.46 11.21
N VAL A 580 0.83 31.76 11.17
CA VAL A 580 1.86 32.42 11.99
C VAL A 580 1.19 33.19 13.13
N PRO A 581 1.02 32.61 14.33
CA PRO A 581 0.63 33.39 15.50
C PRO A 581 1.77 34.31 15.92
N ASN A 582 1.45 35.58 16.19
CA ASN A 582 2.44 36.61 16.51
C ASN A 582 2.00 37.48 17.69
N TYR A 583 2.90 37.65 18.66
CA TYR A 583 2.75 38.63 19.73
C TYR A 583 4.12 39.17 20.16
N ASN A 584 4.40 40.43 19.84
CA ASN A 584 5.65 41.13 20.20
C ASN A 584 6.95 40.42 19.74
N HIS A 585 6.91 39.76 18.57
CA HIS A 585 8.04 39.02 17.99
C HIS A 585 8.65 39.70 16.76
N ALA A 586 8.57 41.04 16.64
CA ALA A 586 9.04 41.78 15.46
C ALA A 586 10.50 41.44 15.08
N ARG A 587 11.36 41.15 16.07
CA ARG A 587 12.76 40.79 15.87
C ARG A 587 12.95 39.50 15.06
N PHE A 588 12.03 38.54 15.15
CA PHE A 588 12.15 37.22 14.54
C PHE A 588 11.19 37.00 13.37
N LEU A 589 10.11 37.78 13.33
CA LEU A 589 8.99 37.61 12.41
C LEU A 589 9.40 37.62 10.94
N GLU A 590 10.32 38.50 10.52
CA GLU A 590 10.78 38.55 9.13
C GLU A 590 11.41 37.22 8.70
N LYS A 591 12.33 36.68 9.50
CA LYS A 591 12.98 35.40 9.22
C LYS A 591 11.96 34.26 9.15
N ARG A 592 10.95 34.26 10.02
CA ARG A 592 9.89 33.25 9.97
C ARG A 592 9.11 33.32 8.67
N ILE A 593 8.64 34.51 8.28
CA ILE A 593 7.88 34.70 7.04
C ILE A 593 8.72 34.31 5.82
N GLU A 594 9.98 34.74 5.77
CA GLU A 594 10.92 34.40 4.70
C GLU A 594 11.15 32.89 4.60
N SER A 595 11.30 32.18 5.72
CA SER A 595 11.48 30.71 5.72
C SER A 595 10.29 29.94 5.13
N ILE A 596 9.08 30.49 5.23
CA ILE A 596 7.87 29.93 4.61
C ILE A 596 7.82 30.30 3.12
N LEU A 597 8.14 31.55 2.78
CA LEU A 597 8.13 32.02 1.38
C LEU A 597 9.19 31.31 0.53
N SER A 598 10.32 30.94 1.13
CA SER A 598 11.44 30.24 0.48
C SER A 598 11.19 28.74 0.26
N GLN A 599 10.07 28.18 0.76
CA GLN A 599 9.79 26.76 0.61
C GLN A 599 9.80 26.32 -0.87
N THR A 600 10.42 25.19 -1.17
CA THR A 600 10.45 24.57 -2.50
C THR A 600 9.05 24.11 -2.92
N TYR A 601 8.26 23.58 -1.98
CA TYR A 601 6.84 23.34 -2.15
C TYR A 601 6.06 24.67 -2.25
N LYS A 602 5.45 24.95 -3.42
CA LYS A 602 4.88 26.28 -3.71
C LYS A 602 3.41 26.46 -3.32
N ASN A 603 2.65 25.38 -3.14
CA ASN A 603 1.21 25.46 -2.85
C ASN A 603 0.94 25.76 -1.36
N ILE A 604 1.47 26.90 -0.90
CA ILE A 604 1.40 27.38 0.49
C ILE A 604 0.83 28.79 0.51
N GLU A 605 -0.20 28.99 1.34
CA GLU A 605 -0.67 30.31 1.76
C GLU A 605 -0.20 30.61 3.19
N ILE A 606 -0.03 31.90 3.51
CA ILE A 606 0.41 32.35 4.83
C ILE A 606 -0.71 33.16 5.49
N LEU A 607 -1.16 32.73 6.66
CA LEU A 607 -2.10 33.43 7.52
C LEU A 607 -1.37 33.91 8.77
N ILE A 608 -1.13 35.21 8.89
CA ILE A 608 -0.49 35.81 10.07
C ILE A 608 -1.58 36.33 11.03
N ILE A 609 -1.52 35.94 12.29
CA ILE A 609 -2.50 36.33 13.30
C ILE A 609 -1.78 37.10 14.40
N ASP A 610 -2.00 38.42 14.42
CA ASP A 610 -1.38 39.31 15.40
C ASP A 610 -2.26 39.46 16.63
N ASP A 611 -1.76 39.02 17.79
CA ASP A 611 -2.47 39.06 19.06
C ASP A 611 -2.31 40.40 19.80
N ARG A 612 -2.47 41.49 19.06
CA ARG A 612 -2.33 42.88 19.57
C ARG A 612 -0.89 43.19 20.00
N SER A 613 0.06 43.02 19.09
CA SER A 613 1.44 43.44 19.33
C SER A 613 1.57 44.95 19.50
N THR A 614 2.44 45.36 20.41
CA THR A 614 2.80 46.76 20.70
C THR A 614 4.18 47.15 20.17
N ASP A 615 4.94 46.19 19.63
CA ASP A 615 6.20 46.42 18.95
C ASP A 615 6.00 46.67 17.44
N ASN A 616 7.07 46.54 16.66
CA ASN A 616 7.04 46.78 15.22
C ASN A 616 6.35 45.68 14.37
N SER A 617 5.75 44.66 14.99
CA SER A 617 5.25 43.49 14.27
C SER A 617 4.19 43.84 13.23
N ARG A 618 3.21 44.69 13.59
CA ARG A 618 2.10 45.03 12.68
C ARG A 618 2.57 45.70 11.39
N GLN A 619 3.63 46.50 11.46
CA GLN A 619 4.20 47.19 10.31
C GLN A 619 4.92 46.20 9.39
N ILE A 620 5.66 45.24 9.97
CA ILE A 620 6.29 44.13 9.22
C ILE A 620 5.21 43.30 8.51
N ILE A 621 4.15 42.92 9.23
CA ILE A 621 3.04 42.12 8.69
C ILE A 621 2.39 42.84 7.50
N GLN A 622 2.04 44.12 7.67
CA GLN A 622 1.41 44.89 6.60
C GLN A 622 2.30 44.97 5.36
N ARG A 623 3.61 45.19 5.54
CA ARG A 623 4.58 45.22 4.44
C ARG A 623 4.56 43.91 3.64
N TYR A 624 4.51 42.75 4.29
CA TYR A 624 4.46 41.46 3.60
C TYR A 624 3.11 41.19 2.91
N CYS A 625 1.99 41.62 3.50
CA CYS A 625 0.68 41.58 2.84
C CYS A 625 0.68 42.41 1.54
N ASP A 626 1.31 43.58 1.56
CA ASP A 626 1.37 44.48 0.41
C ASP A 626 2.30 43.94 -0.71
N ILE A 627 3.43 43.31 -0.35
CA ILE A 627 4.38 42.73 -1.32
C ILE A 627 3.82 41.44 -1.95
N TYR A 628 3.07 40.64 -1.20
CA TYR A 628 2.56 39.32 -1.64
C TYR A 628 1.03 39.22 -1.56
N PRO A 629 0.29 40.09 -2.30
CA PRO A 629 -1.16 40.08 -2.28
C PRO A 629 -1.69 38.72 -2.76
N GLY A 630 -2.57 38.10 -1.98
CA GLY A 630 -3.16 36.78 -2.28
C GLY A 630 -2.34 35.58 -1.82
N ARG A 631 -1.09 35.77 -1.36
CA ARG A 631 -0.28 34.70 -0.73
C ARG A 631 -0.09 34.90 0.76
N VAL A 632 -0.01 36.15 1.22
CA VAL A 632 0.06 36.51 2.64
C VAL A 632 -1.19 37.28 3.03
N ARG A 633 -1.84 36.84 4.11
CA ARG A 633 -3.01 37.50 4.70
C ARG A 633 -2.84 37.65 6.20
N SER A 634 -3.42 38.70 6.76
CA SER A 634 -3.28 39.03 8.18
C SER A 634 -4.62 39.18 8.90
N LEU A 635 -4.66 38.79 10.17
CA LEU A 635 -5.76 39.05 11.10
C LEU A 635 -5.21 39.80 12.32
N PHE A 636 -5.64 41.05 12.50
CA PHE A 636 -5.25 41.86 13.66
C PHE A 636 -6.31 41.77 14.76
N ASN A 637 -5.92 41.30 15.95
CA ASN A 637 -6.84 41.29 17.08
C ASN A 637 -7.02 42.71 17.65
N THR A 638 -8.25 43.01 18.05
CA THR A 638 -8.61 44.25 18.76
C THR A 638 -8.25 44.16 20.25
N GLN A 639 -8.19 42.94 20.80
CA GLN A 639 -7.81 42.62 22.17
C GLN A 639 -6.81 41.45 22.19
N ASN A 640 -5.88 41.44 23.14
CA ASN A 640 -4.97 40.31 23.32
C ASN A 640 -5.77 39.11 23.86
N SER A 641 -5.58 37.91 23.32
CA SER A 641 -6.34 36.72 23.71
C SER A 641 -5.86 36.09 25.00
N GLY A 642 -4.62 36.38 25.42
CA GLY A 642 -3.98 35.86 26.62
C GLY A 642 -3.62 34.38 26.57
N ASN A 643 -3.82 33.69 25.43
CA ASN A 643 -3.55 32.26 25.26
C ASN A 643 -3.30 31.93 23.79
N ILE A 644 -2.25 31.15 23.53
CA ILE A 644 -1.81 30.77 22.18
C ILE A 644 -2.78 29.84 21.47
N PHE A 645 -3.44 28.91 22.18
CA PHE A 645 -4.39 27.97 21.58
C PHE A 645 -5.65 28.66 21.06
N ARG A 646 -6.01 29.84 21.60
CA ARG A 646 -7.05 30.70 21.01
C ARG A 646 -6.64 31.23 19.64
N GLN A 647 -5.36 31.56 19.46
CA GLN A 647 -4.82 31.98 18.17
C GLN A 647 -4.73 30.80 17.20
N TRP A 648 -4.29 29.62 17.66
CA TRP A 648 -4.26 28.41 16.84
C TRP A 648 -5.67 28.04 16.36
N ARG A 649 -6.65 27.97 17.26
CA ARG A 649 -8.06 27.73 16.92
C ARG A 649 -8.55 28.72 15.87
N LYS A 650 -8.37 30.02 16.13
CA LYS A 650 -8.75 31.09 15.19
C LYS A 650 -8.06 30.90 13.84
N GLY A 651 -6.79 30.51 13.80
CA GLY A 651 -6.08 30.28 12.55
C GLY A 651 -6.59 29.08 11.78
N VAL A 652 -6.85 27.96 12.46
CA VAL A 652 -7.40 26.76 11.84
C VAL A 652 -8.81 27.04 11.30
N GLU A 653 -9.65 27.74 12.05
CA GLU A 653 -11.00 28.13 11.61
C GLU A 653 -10.99 29.09 10.40
N GLN A 654 -9.90 29.82 10.19
CA GLN A 654 -9.73 30.78 9.09
C GLN A 654 -8.84 30.24 7.95
N SER A 655 -8.39 28.99 8.02
CA SER A 655 -7.52 28.36 7.03
C SER A 655 -8.29 27.85 5.80
N GLU A 656 -7.67 27.86 4.62
CA GLU A 656 -8.29 27.32 3.40
C GLU A 656 -7.61 26.05 2.88
N GLY A 657 -6.39 25.78 3.32
CA GLY A 657 -5.58 24.63 2.91
C GLY A 657 -6.13 23.31 3.44
N ASP A 658 -5.85 22.22 2.72
CA ASP A 658 -6.15 20.86 3.16
C ASP A 658 -5.27 20.42 4.33
N ILE A 659 -4.10 21.06 4.46
CA ILE A 659 -3.07 20.78 5.45
C ILE A 659 -2.78 22.05 6.26
N ILE A 660 -2.64 21.90 7.57
CA ILE A 660 -2.32 22.95 8.52
C ILE A 660 -0.86 22.84 8.92
N TRP A 661 -0.21 23.99 9.00
CA TRP A 661 1.11 24.15 9.58
C TRP A 661 1.10 25.35 10.53
N ILE A 662 1.16 25.11 11.85
CA ILE A 662 1.34 26.20 12.80
C ILE A 662 2.81 26.58 12.84
N CYS A 663 3.05 27.88 12.75
CA CYS A 663 4.34 28.47 12.45
C CYS A 663 4.68 29.51 13.52
N GLU A 664 5.16 29.09 14.69
CA GLU A 664 5.53 30.03 15.76
C GLU A 664 6.50 31.11 15.25
N SER A 665 6.23 32.36 15.62
CA SER A 665 6.80 33.55 14.97
C SER A 665 8.30 33.77 15.21
N ASP A 666 8.89 33.04 16.15
CA ASP A 666 10.29 33.09 16.54
C ASP A 666 11.17 31.95 15.96
N ASP A 667 10.55 30.96 15.33
CA ASP A 667 11.22 29.77 14.75
C ASP A 667 11.43 29.87 13.24
N PHE A 668 12.11 28.89 12.64
CA PHE A 668 12.32 28.79 11.19
C PHE A 668 12.62 27.34 10.77
N CYS A 669 12.68 27.05 9.47
CA CYS A 669 12.95 25.72 8.93
C CYS A 669 13.77 25.76 7.63
N GLU A 670 14.23 24.60 7.16
CA GLU A 670 14.92 24.48 5.88
C GLU A 670 13.97 24.72 4.69
N PRO A 671 14.48 25.14 3.51
CA PRO A 671 13.66 25.43 2.32
C PRO A 671 12.87 24.24 1.77
N ASP A 672 13.24 23.00 2.08
CA ASP A 672 12.60 21.77 1.60
C ASP A 672 11.75 21.07 2.67
N PHE A 673 11.57 21.71 3.83
CA PHE A 673 10.84 21.16 4.98
C PHE A 673 9.44 20.63 4.59
N VAL A 674 8.64 21.46 3.91
CA VAL A 674 7.28 21.07 3.49
C VAL A 674 7.31 20.05 2.34
N GLU A 675 8.27 20.17 1.41
CA GLU A 675 8.41 19.23 0.28
C GLU A 675 8.64 17.80 0.74
N HIS A 676 9.40 17.61 1.82
CA HIS A 676 9.65 16.30 2.41
C HIS A 676 8.44 15.71 3.16
N LEU A 677 7.55 16.53 3.75
CA LEU A 677 6.41 16.04 4.55
C LEU A 677 5.13 15.80 3.71
N ILE A 678 4.94 16.54 2.63
CA ILE A 678 3.73 16.42 1.78
C ILE A 678 3.53 15.02 1.18
N PRO A 679 4.57 14.29 0.71
CA PRO A 679 4.42 12.93 0.20
C PRO A 679 3.70 12.00 1.19
N HIS A 680 3.99 12.12 2.49
CA HIS A 680 3.31 11.35 3.54
C HIS A 680 1.84 11.75 3.70
N LEU A 681 1.53 13.05 3.66
CA LEU A 681 0.16 13.56 3.84
C LEU A 681 -0.75 13.38 2.60
N ARG A 682 -0.19 12.99 1.45
CA ARG A 682 -0.97 12.48 0.30
C ARG A 682 -1.66 11.16 0.63
N ASP A 683 -1.04 10.34 1.48
CA ASP A 683 -1.69 9.15 2.02
C ASP A 683 -2.81 9.56 2.97
N ARG A 684 -4.04 9.15 2.65
CA ARG A 684 -5.22 9.45 3.48
C ARG A 684 -5.22 8.72 4.81
N SER A 685 -4.36 7.73 5.01
CA SER A 685 -4.18 7.10 6.31
C SER A 685 -3.37 7.99 7.26
N VAL A 686 -2.55 8.93 6.76
CA VAL A 686 -1.71 9.81 7.57
C VAL A 686 -2.46 11.10 7.92
N ASN A 687 -2.62 11.36 9.23
CA ASN A 687 -3.25 12.57 9.76
C ASN A 687 -2.24 13.61 10.23
N LEU A 688 -1.05 13.16 10.64
CA LEU A 688 0.02 14.02 11.17
C LEU A 688 1.37 13.56 10.61
N ALA A 689 2.20 14.50 10.19
CA ALA A 689 3.58 14.25 9.76
C ALA A 689 4.52 15.26 10.40
N PHE A 690 5.69 14.81 10.88
CA PHE A 690 6.65 15.69 11.53
C PHE A 690 8.09 15.42 11.09
N GLY A 691 8.89 16.48 11.15
CA GLY A 691 10.30 16.45 10.77
C GLY A 691 11.25 16.37 11.96
N ARG A 692 12.54 16.39 11.66
CA ARG A 692 13.62 16.53 12.63
C ARG A 692 13.69 17.98 13.14
N ILE A 693 13.39 18.16 14.43
CA ILE A 693 13.47 19.45 15.12
C ILE A 693 14.86 19.62 15.76
N GLN A 694 15.54 20.74 15.57
CA GLN A 694 16.85 21.03 16.17
C GLN A 694 16.78 22.28 17.03
N PHE A 695 17.56 22.35 18.11
CA PHE A 695 17.64 23.59 18.89
C PHE A 695 18.55 24.59 18.19
N CYS A 696 18.22 25.87 18.34
CA CYS A 696 19.12 26.95 17.99
C CYS A 696 19.07 28.07 19.04
N ASP A 697 20.15 28.83 19.16
CA ASP A 697 20.19 29.99 20.04
C ASP A 697 19.37 31.18 19.48
N GLN A 698 19.30 32.26 20.26
CA GLN A 698 18.62 33.51 19.86
C GLN A 698 19.10 34.12 18.54
N ASN A 699 20.29 33.76 18.03
CA ASN A 699 20.84 34.21 16.75
C ASN A 699 20.66 33.16 15.62
N GLY A 700 20.16 31.97 15.94
CA GLY A 700 19.89 30.89 15.00
C GLY A 700 21.06 29.92 14.83
N ARG A 701 22.03 29.93 15.74
CA ARG A 701 23.15 28.97 15.74
C ARG A 701 22.72 27.66 16.39
N LEU A 702 23.07 26.53 15.78
CA LEU A 702 22.68 25.20 16.25
C LEU A 702 23.16 24.93 17.68
N GLN A 703 22.31 24.24 18.44
CA GLN A 703 22.61 23.73 19.77
C GLN A 703 22.32 22.23 19.83
N ALA A 704 23.26 21.48 20.39
CA ALA A 704 23.08 20.04 20.60
C ALA A 704 22.04 19.76 21.69
N GLY A 705 21.37 18.60 21.62
CA GLY A 705 20.56 18.08 22.72
C GLY A 705 19.22 17.47 22.30
N LEU A 706 18.61 17.93 21.20
CA LEU A 706 17.29 17.43 20.77
C LEU A 706 17.36 16.00 20.19
N ASP A 707 18.49 15.61 19.62
CA ASP A 707 18.74 14.22 19.21
C ASP A 707 18.79 13.28 20.41
N GLN A 708 19.48 13.64 21.49
CA GLN A 708 19.49 12.85 22.73
C GLN A 708 18.09 12.78 23.39
N TYR A 709 17.30 13.86 23.30
CA TYR A 709 15.93 13.89 23.79
C TYR A 709 15.03 12.87 23.07
N ARG A 710 15.14 12.79 21.75
CA ARG A 710 14.43 11.82 20.90
C ARG A 710 14.92 10.39 21.11
N GLU A 711 16.24 10.16 21.11
CA GLU A 711 16.83 8.85 21.39
C GLU A 711 16.42 8.33 22.79
N GLY A 712 16.30 9.24 23.76
CA GLY A 712 15.77 8.92 25.09
C GLY A 712 14.27 8.61 25.12
N ALA A 713 13.52 8.94 24.05
CA ALA A 713 12.11 8.60 23.86
C ALA A 713 11.94 7.23 23.20
N GLU A 714 12.72 6.89 22.16
CA GLU A 714 12.77 5.55 21.57
C GLU A 714 14.09 5.39 20.81
N ALA A 715 14.95 4.47 21.25
CA ALA A 715 16.31 4.43 20.73
C ALA A 715 16.40 3.82 19.32
N GLY A 716 17.24 4.41 18.46
CA GLY A 716 17.70 3.80 17.21
C GLY A 716 16.78 3.96 16.00
N ILE A 717 15.70 4.74 16.10
CA ILE A 717 14.70 4.84 15.02
C ILE A 717 14.77 6.18 14.25
N TRP A 718 15.51 7.19 14.71
CA TRP A 718 15.38 8.58 14.24
C TRP A 718 16.15 8.95 12.95
N ASN A 719 16.82 7.99 12.33
CA ASN A 719 17.61 8.21 11.12
C ASN A 719 16.93 7.76 9.83
N GLU A 720 15.75 7.15 9.93
CA GLU A 720 14.98 6.67 8.78
C GLU A 720 13.57 7.27 8.78
N SER A 721 13.03 7.45 7.57
CA SER A 721 11.63 7.84 7.37
C SER A 721 10.72 6.70 7.82
N MET A 722 9.66 7.01 8.57
CA MET A 722 8.74 5.99 9.06
C MET A 722 7.30 6.48 9.13
N VAL A 723 6.38 5.54 8.99
CA VAL A 723 4.94 5.76 9.16
C VAL A 723 4.43 4.64 10.07
N ARG A 724 3.78 5.01 11.17
CA ARG A 724 3.17 4.03 12.10
C ARG A 724 1.79 4.54 12.56
N PRO A 725 0.87 3.65 12.96
CA PRO A 725 -0.38 4.06 13.54
C PRO A 725 -0.19 4.91 14.81
N ALA A 726 -1.11 5.84 15.06
CA ALA A 726 -1.09 6.71 16.23
C ALA A 726 -1.02 5.92 17.54
N SER A 727 -1.79 4.83 17.65
CA SER A 727 -1.76 3.88 18.76
C SER A 727 -0.36 3.37 19.06
N GLU A 728 0.43 3.01 18.04
CA GLU A 728 1.78 2.51 18.24
C GLU A 728 2.75 3.63 18.66
N TRP A 729 2.66 4.81 18.06
CA TRP A 729 3.45 5.96 18.47
C TRP A 729 3.24 6.32 19.94
N PHE A 730 1.98 6.42 20.37
CA PHE A 730 1.62 6.75 21.74
C PHE A 730 1.85 5.61 22.74
N ALA A 731 1.86 4.36 22.27
CA ALA A 731 2.29 3.22 23.07
C ALA A 731 3.81 3.16 23.26
N ARG A 732 4.61 3.92 22.51
CA ARG A 732 6.08 3.87 22.53
C ARG A 732 6.69 5.27 22.75
N GLY A 733 7.60 5.72 21.88
CA GLY A 733 8.37 6.93 22.12
C GLY A 733 7.55 8.19 22.33
N PHE A 734 6.42 8.33 21.62
CA PHE A 734 5.52 9.47 21.79
C PHE A 734 4.62 9.35 23.03
N GLY A 735 4.60 8.21 23.72
CA GLY A 735 4.03 8.08 25.07
C GLY A 735 5.00 8.48 26.18
N VAL A 736 6.31 8.44 25.90
CA VAL A 736 7.35 8.78 26.89
C VAL A 736 7.69 10.26 26.87
N ASN A 737 7.86 10.84 25.69
CA ASN A 737 8.25 12.24 25.48
C ASN A 737 7.41 12.87 24.35
N ASN A 738 7.25 14.20 24.38
CA ASN A 738 6.73 14.92 23.22
C ASN A 738 7.80 14.99 22.11
N VAL A 739 7.80 14.01 21.21
CA VAL A 739 8.79 13.91 20.12
C VAL A 739 8.66 15.04 19.09
N ILE A 740 7.55 15.78 19.13
CA ILE A 740 7.32 17.02 18.38
C ILE A 740 7.51 18.20 19.35
N ALA A 741 8.76 18.45 19.72
CA ALA A 741 9.12 19.46 20.72
C ALA A 741 8.74 20.91 20.35
N ASN A 742 8.36 21.14 19.09
CA ASN A 742 7.90 22.42 18.55
C ASN A 742 6.88 22.17 17.43
N VAL A 743 5.72 22.81 17.51
CA VAL A 743 4.64 22.64 16.52
C VAL A 743 5.04 23.05 15.11
N GLY A 744 5.99 23.97 14.97
CA GLY A 744 6.57 24.37 13.68
C GLY A 744 7.28 23.23 12.95
N GLY A 745 7.60 22.14 13.66
CA GLY A 745 8.17 20.91 13.13
C GLY A 745 7.14 19.88 12.63
N CYS A 746 5.83 20.16 12.64
CA CYS A 746 4.83 19.24 12.13
C CYS A 746 3.74 19.88 11.26
N LEU A 747 3.15 19.07 10.39
CA LEU A 747 1.99 19.37 9.56
C LEU A 747 0.89 18.34 9.86
N TRP A 748 -0.36 18.76 9.76
CA TRP A 748 -1.50 17.84 9.91
C TRP A 748 -2.64 18.16 8.98
N ARG A 749 -3.49 17.18 8.76
CA ARG A 749 -4.70 17.34 7.95
C ARG A 749 -5.68 18.29 8.65
N ARG A 750 -6.17 19.30 7.91
CA ARG A 750 -7.15 20.25 8.44
C ARG A 750 -8.41 19.51 8.86
N GLN A 751 -8.77 19.66 10.12
CA GLN A 751 -9.92 19.00 10.75
C GLN A 751 -10.58 19.94 11.76
N VAL A 752 -11.87 19.72 12.01
CA VAL A 752 -12.65 20.53 12.96
C VAL A 752 -12.64 19.82 14.32
N LEU A 753 -11.87 20.34 15.27
CA LEU A 753 -11.91 19.84 16.64
C LEU A 753 -13.09 20.44 17.40
N ALA A 754 -13.77 19.62 18.21
CA ALA A 754 -14.88 20.06 19.04
C ALA A 754 -14.44 21.15 20.05
N ALA A 755 -15.30 22.13 20.32
CA ALA A 755 -15.00 23.24 21.22
C ALA A 755 -14.48 22.83 22.62
N PRO A 756 -14.98 21.75 23.26
CA PRO A 756 -14.44 21.28 24.54
C PRO A 756 -12.95 20.87 24.48
N ILE A 757 -12.49 20.35 23.34
CA ILE A 757 -11.06 19.97 23.15
C ILE A 757 -10.20 21.23 23.16
N TRP A 758 -10.62 22.29 22.47
CA TRP A 758 -9.92 23.58 22.51
C TRP A 758 -9.92 24.20 23.91
N THR A 759 -11.05 24.20 24.59
CA THR A 759 -11.16 24.69 25.98
C THR A 759 -10.22 23.91 26.91
N GLU A 760 -10.10 22.60 26.71
CA GLU A 760 -9.17 21.78 27.46
C GLU A 760 -7.72 22.12 27.12
N ALA A 761 -7.35 22.27 25.84
CA ALA A 761 -6.01 22.70 25.42
C ALA A 761 -5.62 24.07 26.03
N GLU A 762 -6.55 25.04 26.08
CA GLU A 762 -6.35 26.34 26.74
C GLU A 762 -6.02 26.21 28.24
N SER A 763 -6.43 25.11 28.88
CA SER A 763 -6.12 24.82 30.28
C SER A 763 -4.70 24.29 30.50
N PHE A 764 -3.95 23.96 29.45
CA PHE A 764 -2.55 23.57 29.54
C PHE A 764 -1.64 24.80 29.47
N SER A 765 -0.54 24.74 30.20
CA SER A 765 0.51 25.76 30.24
C SER A 765 1.71 25.39 29.38
N VAL A 766 2.00 24.08 29.24
CA VAL A 766 3.10 23.59 28.38
C VAL A 766 2.66 22.43 27.49
N LEU A 767 1.93 21.44 28.03
CA LEU A 767 1.67 20.17 27.33
C LEU A 767 0.46 20.22 26.38
N GLY A 768 -0.06 21.40 26.09
CA GLY A 768 -1.30 21.55 25.32
C GLY A 768 -1.17 21.13 23.86
N ASP A 769 0.01 21.25 23.28
CA ASP A 769 0.31 20.76 21.93
C ASP A 769 0.30 19.22 21.88
N TRP A 770 0.95 18.56 22.84
CA TRP A 770 0.97 17.10 22.96
C TRP A 770 -0.44 16.54 23.19
N PHE A 771 -1.24 17.20 24.01
CA PHE A 771 -2.67 16.92 24.17
C PHE A 771 -3.41 17.02 22.82
N LEU A 772 -3.19 18.09 22.04
CA LEU A 772 -3.83 18.25 20.73
C LEU A 772 -3.37 17.18 19.73
N TYR A 773 -2.09 16.79 19.71
CA TYR A 773 -1.61 15.73 18.82
C TYR A 773 -2.33 14.40 19.06
N CYS A 774 -2.70 14.08 20.31
CA CYS A 774 -3.49 12.90 20.64
C CYS A 774 -4.87 12.89 19.95
N HIS A 775 -5.47 14.07 19.80
CA HIS A 775 -6.74 14.24 19.11
C HIS A 775 -6.58 14.33 17.59
N LEU A 776 -5.56 15.05 17.11
CA LEU A 776 -5.32 15.28 15.69
C LEU A 776 -4.89 14.02 14.94
N ALA A 777 -4.10 13.15 15.58
CA ALA A 777 -3.69 11.89 14.98
C ALA A 777 -4.89 10.94 14.77
N GLY A 778 -5.85 10.95 15.70
CA GLY A 778 -7.07 10.17 15.62
C GLY A 778 -6.81 8.67 15.42
N GLY A 779 -7.61 8.02 14.58
CA GLY A 779 -7.43 6.61 14.19
C GLY A 779 -6.41 6.39 13.06
N GLY A 780 -5.63 7.42 12.71
CA GLY A 780 -4.72 7.42 11.57
C GLY A 780 -3.27 7.07 11.91
N ASN A 781 -2.43 7.22 10.90
CA ASN A 781 -0.98 7.11 10.97
C ASN A 781 -0.34 8.47 11.29
N ILE A 782 0.82 8.40 11.94
CA ILE A 782 1.75 9.50 12.13
C ILE A 782 3.04 9.17 11.37
N ALA A 783 3.53 10.12 10.58
CA ALA A 783 4.76 10.01 9.80
C ALA A 783 5.90 10.83 10.41
N TYR A 784 7.12 10.29 10.36
CA TYR A 784 8.36 11.00 10.68
C TYR A 784 9.29 11.01 9.47
N GLU A 785 9.82 12.18 9.13
CA GLU A 785 10.75 12.37 8.00
C GLU A 785 12.02 13.09 8.47
N PRO A 786 13.16 12.39 8.66
CA PRO A 786 14.39 12.98 9.18
C PRO A 786 15.00 14.05 8.25
N ALA A 787 14.73 14.01 6.94
CA ALA A 787 15.22 15.00 5.98
C ALA A 787 14.47 16.35 6.09
N SER A 788 13.28 16.36 6.68
CA SER A 788 12.50 17.57 6.93
C SER A 788 13.01 18.24 8.22
N VAL A 789 13.76 19.33 8.14
CA VAL A 789 14.41 19.95 9.32
C VAL A 789 13.78 21.29 9.71
N ALA A 790 13.40 21.41 10.99
CA ALA A 790 12.91 22.64 11.61
C ALA A 790 13.79 23.05 12.80
N TYR A 791 13.87 24.35 13.09
CA TYR A 791 14.70 24.91 14.15
C TYR A 791 13.86 25.59 15.21
N PHE A 792 13.93 25.05 16.42
CA PHE A 792 13.30 25.60 17.62
C PHE A 792 14.29 26.51 18.36
N ARG A 793 13.95 27.80 18.44
CA ARG A 793 14.77 28.84 19.05
C ARG A 793 14.64 28.86 20.57
N GLN A 794 15.78 28.89 21.26
CA GLN A 794 15.87 29.05 22.71
C GLN A 794 16.44 30.43 23.09
N HIS A 795 15.68 31.18 23.90
CA HIS A 795 16.08 32.45 24.49
C HIS A 795 15.47 32.66 25.90
N GLY A 796 15.96 33.66 26.64
CA GLY A 796 15.57 33.91 28.03
C GLY A 796 14.12 34.38 28.26
N GLN A 797 13.30 34.42 27.20
CA GLN A 797 11.87 34.76 27.25
C GLN A 797 10.98 33.57 26.85
N ASN A 798 11.56 32.39 26.57
CA ASN A 798 10.76 31.19 26.30
C ASN A 798 9.91 30.85 27.53
N THR A 799 8.59 30.77 27.35
CA THR A 799 7.61 30.58 28.43
C THR A 799 7.78 29.26 29.20
N SER A 800 8.37 28.23 28.58
CA SER A 800 8.40 26.85 29.09
C SER A 800 9.32 26.65 30.32
N VAL A 801 10.46 27.34 30.40
CA VAL A 801 11.49 27.07 31.43
C VAL A 801 11.01 27.46 32.83
N SER A 802 10.25 28.55 32.95
CA SER A 802 9.62 28.93 34.22
C SER A 802 8.47 27.99 34.60
N ALA A 803 7.74 27.47 33.63
CA ALA A 803 6.58 26.62 33.87
C ALA A 803 6.96 25.25 34.45
N PHE A 804 8.14 24.71 34.11
CA PHE A 804 8.68 23.45 34.64
C PHE A 804 8.82 23.42 36.17
N LYS A 805 8.87 24.59 36.82
CA LYS A 805 9.01 24.72 38.28
C LYS A 805 7.67 24.80 39.02
N SER A 806 6.55 24.65 38.31
CA SER A 806 5.20 24.76 38.88
C SER A 806 4.54 23.39 39.07
N ALA A 807 3.70 23.25 40.10
CA ALA A 807 2.91 22.03 40.31
C ALA A 807 1.99 21.72 39.12
N ARG A 808 1.45 22.78 38.48
CA ARG A 808 0.57 22.68 37.32
C ARG A 808 1.18 21.87 36.17
N TYR A 809 2.47 22.07 35.88
CA TYR A 809 3.18 21.33 34.83
C TYR A 809 3.16 19.81 35.06
N TYR A 810 3.32 19.36 36.31
CA TYR A 810 3.28 17.94 36.66
C TYR A 810 1.84 17.38 36.65
N ILE A 811 0.85 18.17 37.10
CA ILE A 811 -0.57 17.79 36.97
C ILE A 811 -0.95 17.58 35.49
N GLU A 812 -0.42 18.41 34.58
CA GLU A 812 -0.62 18.25 33.13
C GLU A 812 -0.07 16.91 32.60
N HIS A 813 1.07 16.43 33.12
CA HIS A 813 1.62 15.11 32.78
C HIS A 813 0.67 13.97 33.17
N HIS A 814 0.13 14.03 34.38
CA HIS A 814 -0.84 13.03 34.85
C HIS A 814 -2.10 13.02 33.97
N ARG A 815 -2.62 14.21 33.63
CA ARG A 815 -3.79 14.35 32.75
C ARG A 815 -3.53 13.78 31.35
N LEU A 816 -2.39 14.10 30.75
CA LEU A 816 -2.02 13.62 29.43
C LEU A 816 -1.86 12.09 29.40
N MET A 817 -1.12 11.50 30.33
CA MET A 817 -0.94 10.04 30.36
C MET A 817 -2.25 9.32 30.66
N THR A 818 -3.12 9.89 31.51
CA THR A 818 -4.48 9.38 31.72
C THR A 818 -5.27 9.38 30.42
N LEU A 819 -5.22 10.47 29.63
CA LEU A 819 -5.86 10.53 28.33
C LEU A 819 -5.32 9.45 27.38
N LEU A 820 -4.00 9.29 27.30
CA LEU A 820 -3.37 8.29 26.45
C LEU A 820 -3.82 6.88 26.81
N ARG A 821 -3.79 6.49 28.08
CA ARG A 821 -4.25 5.15 28.53
C ARG A 821 -5.76 4.94 28.39
N LYS A 822 -6.58 5.98 28.53
CA LYS A 822 -8.01 5.90 28.23
C LYS A 822 -8.28 5.72 26.74
N THR A 823 -7.33 6.06 25.88
CA THR A 823 -7.49 6.08 24.43
C THR A 823 -6.88 4.86 23.75
N TRP A 824 -5.69 4.48 24.18
CA TRP A 824 -4.85 3.44 23.57
C TRP A 824 -4.35 2.44 24.62
N ASP A 825 -3.99 1.26 24.16
CA ASP A 825 -3.39 0.20 24.98
C ASP A 825 -1.91 0.49 25.26
N VAL A 826 -1.64 1.57 25.99
CA VAL A 826 -0.28 2.01 26.36
C VAL A 826 0.31 1.02 27.38
N PRO A 827 1.44 0.35 27.07
CA PRO A 827 2.06 -0.61 27.97
C PRO A 827 2.53 0.00 29.28
N ASP A 828 2.54 -0.80 30.35
CA ASP A 828 3.03 -0.37 31.66
C ASP A 828 4.50 0.06 31.59
N ASP A 829 5.35 -0.60 30.79
CA ASP A 829 6.75 -0.17 30.56
C ASP A 829 6.87 1.26 30.03
N THR A 830 5.96 1.66 29.14
CA THR A 830 5.93 3.03 28.60
C THR A 830 5.57 4.03 29.69
N VAL A 831 4.64 3.68 30.58
CA VAL A 831 4.29 4.51 31.76
C VAL A 831 5.46 4.59 32.74
N GLU A 832 6.17 3.49 32.98
CA GLU A 832 7.36 3.44 33.84
C GLU A 832 8.46 4.38 33.32
N ARG A 833 8.72 4.34 32.02
CA ARG A 833 9.71 5.19 31.37
C ARG A 833 9.28 6.66 31.36
N PHE A 834 8.01 6.94 31.11
CA PHE A 834 7.42 8.28 31.25
C PHE A 834 7.61 8.82 32.67
N MET A 835 7.23 8.03 33.70
CA MET A 835 7.39 8.41 35.10
C MET A 835 8.84 8.66 35.46
N SER A 836 9.78 7.84 34.97
CA SER A 836 11.21 8.04 35.19
C SER A 836 11.70 9.40 34.67
N LYS A 837 11.18 9.88 33.53
CA LYS A 837 11.50 11.22 32.99
C LYS A 837 10.90 12.33 33.85
N VAL A 838 9.65 12.18 34.25
CA VAL A 838 8.96 13.14 35.12
C VAL A 838 9.68 13.27 36.47
N GLU A 839 10.04 12.14 37.08
CA GLU A 839 10.80 12.09 38.34
C GLU A 839 12.18 12.73 38.20
N PHE A 840 12.92 12.41 37.13
CA PHE A 840 14.21 13.00 36.86
C PHE A 840 14.11 14.54 36.78
N GLN A 841 13.11 15.05 36.06
CA GLN A 841 12.91 16.49 35.94
C GLN A 841 12.51 17.14 37.27
N TYR A 842 11.63 16.51 38.06
CA TYR A 842 11.21 17.00 39.38
C TYR A 842 12.38 17.10 40.36
N LYS A 843 13.25 16.09 40.35
CA LYS A 843 14.49 16.05 41.15
C LYS A 843 15.51 17.09 40.65
N HIS A 844 15.70 17.22 39.34
CA HIS A 844 16.62 18.19 38.74
C HIS A 844 16.33 19.64 39.16
N PHE A 845 15.06 20.00 39.32
CA PHE A 845 14.66 21.34 39.78
C PHE A 845 14.49 21.47 41.31
N GLU A 846 14.80 20.43 42.08
CA GLU A 846 14.73 20.40 43.55
C GLU A 846 13.36 20.87 44.08
N LEU A 847 12.28 20.34 43.51
CA LEU A 847 10.92 20.85 43.76
C LEU A 847 10.25 20.26 44.99
N GLU A 848 10.71 19.12 45.49
CA GLU A 848 10.08 18.41 46.62
C GLU A 848 9.94 19.26 47.89
N PRO A 849 10.95 20.04 48.33
CA PRO A 849 10.81 20.92 49.49
C PRO A 849 9.79 22.05 49.30
N LYS A 850 9.48 22.42 48.05
CA LYS A 850 8.61 23.56 47.71
C LYS A 850 7.17 23.15 47.40
N LEU A 851 7.00 22.02 46.72
CA LEU A 851 5.73 21.56 46.17
C LEU A 851 5.25 20.25 46.81
N GLY A 852 6.01 19.66 47.74
CA GLY A 852 5.73 18.36 48.34
C GLY A 852 6.20 17.19 47.47
N PRO A 853 5.92 15.93 47.87
CA PRO A 853 6.29 14.76 47.08
C PRO A 853 5.58 14.74 45.72
N LEU A 854 6.26 14.24 44.68
CA LEU A 854 5.73 14.18 43.31
C LEU A 854 4.38 13.45 43.21
N SER A 855 4.14 12.46 44.08
CA SER A 855 2.91 11.67 44.13
C SER A 855 1.65 12.50 44.39
N LEU A 856 1.78 13.73 44.91
CA LEU A 856 0.64 14.65 45.04
C LEU A 856 0.17 15.24 43.70
N HIS A 857 1.05 15.21 42.68
CA HIS A 857 0.81 15.84 41.37
C HIS A 857 0.71 14.80 40.25
N VAL A 858 1.45 13.69 40.38
CA VAL A 858 1.43 12.57 39.43
C VAL A 858 1.40 11.25 40.20
N ASP A 859 0.22 10.64 40.26
CA ASP A 859 0.04 9.34 40.88
C ASP A 859 0.29 8.21 39.86
N LYS A 860 1.47 7.60 39.96
CA LYS A 860 1.86 6.46 39.12
C LYS A 860 0.93 5.27 39.26
N ARG A 861 0.47 4.95 40.48
CA ARG A 861 -0.41 3.80 40.71
C ARG A 861 -1.76 4.04 40.03
N ALA A 862 -2.32 5.23 40.20
CA ALA A 862 -3.54 5.60 39.50
C ALA A 862 -3.39 5.51 37.99
N LEU A 863 -2.25 5.96 37.42
CA LEU A 863 -1.97 5.82 35.98
C LEU A 863 -1.96 4.35 35.53
N LEU A 864 -1.27 3.46 36.26
CA LEU A 864 -1.22 2.03 35.94
C LEU A 864 -2.60 1.32 36.04
N GLU A 865 -3.51 1.85 36.85
CA GLU A 865 -4.88 1.32 36.99
C GLU A 865 -5.83 1.82 35.88
N VAL A 866 -5.46 2.85 35.10
CA VAL A 866 -6.29 3.37 34.00
C VAL A 866 -6.42 2.32 32.90
N LYS A 867 -7.68 2.01 32.55
CA LYS A 867 -8.05 1.14 31.42
C LYS A 867 -8.51 1.96 30.23
N ARG A 868 -8.43 1.34 29.04
CA ARG A 868 -8.96 1.90 27.81
C ARG A 868 -10.47 2.07 27.90
N GLU A 869 -10.96 3.27 27.57
CA GLU A 869 -12.38 3.64 27.58
C GLU A 869 -12.88 4.02 26.18
N ARG A 870 -12.02 4.60 25.34
CA ARG A 870 -12.37 5.04 24.00
C ARG A 870 -12.12 3.93 22.97
N LEU A 871 -13.18 3.57 22.26
CA LEU A 871 -13.13 2.58 21.19
C LEU A 871 -12.59 3.22 19.90
N HIS A 872 -11.68 2.51 19.24
CA HIS A 872 -11.34 2.78 17.85
C HIS A 872 -12.18 1.86 16.95
N ILE A 873 -13.04 2.46 16.14
CA ILE A 873 -13.95 1.76 15.21
C ILE A 873 -13.34 1.84 13.81
N LEU A 874 -13.04 0.67 13.23
CA LEU A 874 -12.61 0.55 11.83
C LEU A 874 -13.82 0.22 10.95
N LEU A 875 -14.26 1.19 10.15
CA LEU A 875 -15.34 1.03 9.19
C LEU A 875 -14.82 0.54 7.84
N ALA A 876 -15.11 -0.71 7.48
CA ALA A 876 -14.64 -1.35 6.28
C ALA A 876 -15.71 -1.33 5.16
N PHE A 877 -15.31 -0.83 3.98
CA PHE A 877 -16.18 -0.68 2.82
C PHE A 877 -15.41 -0.90 1.52
N LEU A 878 -16.12 -0.91 0.37
CA LEU A 878 -15.49 -1.22 -0.91
C LEU A 878 -14.51 -0.14 -1.39
N GLY A 879 -14.80 1.13 -1.13
CA GLY A 879 -14.06 2.27 -1.66
C GLY A 879 -15.00 3.41 -2.06
N PHE A 880 -14.44 4.53 -2.51
CA PHE A 880 -15.19 5.74 -2.87
C PHE A 880 -15.89 5.62 -4.23
N HIS A 881 -16.81 4.67 -4.36
CA HIS A 881 -17.63 4.45 -5.55
C HIS A 881 -19.09 4.85 -5.32
N THR A 882 -19.76 5.31 -6.37
CA THR A 882 -21.14 5.81 -6.29
C THR A 882 -22.14 4.73 -5.88
N GLY A 883 -22.79 4.83 -4.72
CA GLY A 883 -23.89 3.94 -4.32
C GLY A 883 -24.28 4.08 -2.85
N GLY A 884 -25.43 3.50 -2.47
CA GLY A 884 -25.96 3.62 -1.12
C GLY A 884 -25.14 2.89 -0.06
N GLY A 885 -24.66 1.68 -0.39
CA GLY A 885 -23.85 0.90 0.54
C GLY A 885 -22.41 1.41 0.70
N GLU A 886 -21.96 2.33 -0.16
CA GLU A 886 -20.71 3.07 -0.01
C GLU A 886 -20.94 4.45 0.65
N LEU A 887 -22.08 5.10 0.40
CA LEU A 887 -22.43 6.40 0.99
C LEU A 887 -22.81 6.30 2.48
N PHE A 888 -23.55 5.27 2.88
CA PHE A 888 -23.96 5.09 4.28
C PHE A 888 -22.77 4.95 5.24
N PRO A 889 -21.75 4.10 4.98
CA PRO A 889 -20.55 4.04 5.83
C PRO A 889 -19.84 5.38 6.01
N ILE A 890 -19.79 6.23 4.97
CA ILE A 890 -19.18 7.57 5.05
C ILE A 890 -19.96 8.46 6.02
N ASN A 891 -21.29 8.52 5.87
CA ASN A 891 -22.14 9.31 6.76
C ASN A 891 -22.09 8.80 8.21
N LEU A 892 -22.08 7.47 8.39
CA LEU A 892 -21.93 6.85 9.70
C LEU A 892 -20.56 7.17 10.31
N ALA A 893 -19.48 7.15 9.53
CA ALA A 893 -18.14 7.49 10.00
C ALA A 893 -18.08 8.93 10.53
N ASN A 894 -18.61 9.88 9.75
CA ASN A 894 -18.67 11.29 10.13
C ASN A 894 -19.44 11.50 11.43
N GLU A 895 -20.60 10.85 11.56
CA GLU A 895 -21.44 11.02 12.74
C GLU A 895 -20.87 10.32 13.98
N LEU A 896 -20.27 9.13 13.83
CA LEU A 896 -19.55 8.49 14.94
C LEU A 896 -18.37 9.37 15.40
N HIS A 897 -17.65 9.99 14.46
CA HIS A 897 -16.58 10.92 14.78
C HIS A 897 -17.10 12.18 15.51
N SER A 898 -18.21 12.77 15.05
CA SER A 898 -18.84 13.94 15.68
C SER A 898 -19.31 13.65 17.12
N GLN A 899 -19.72 12.42 17.39
CA GLN A 899 -20.07 11.91 18.72
C GLN A 899 -18.86 11.58 19.61
N GLY A 900 -17.64 11.81 19.12
CA GLY A 900 -16.40 11.68 19.89
C GLY A 900 -15.74 10.30 19.84
N HIS A 901 -16.19 9.40 18.95
CA HIS A 901 -15.50 8.14 18.71
C HIS A 901 -14.22 8.34 17.89
N ILE A 902 -13.26 7.44 18.09
CA ILE A 902 -12.12 7.32 17.18
C ILE A 902 -12.57 6.45 16.03
N VAL A 903 -12.53 7.00 14.82
CA VAL A 903 -13.02 6.34 13.62
C VAL A 903 -11.91 6.36 12.57
N SER A 904 -11.69 5.22 11.93
CA SER A 904 -10.96 5.11 10.67
C SER A 904 -11.76 4.29 9.68
N MET A 905 -11.45 4.45 8.39
CA MET A 905 -12.04 3.65 7.33
C MET A 905 -11.01 2.74 6.69
N LEU A 906 -11.45 1.56 6.27
CA LEU A 906 -10.69 0.66 5.40
C LEU A 906 -11.39 0.56 4.05
N ALA A 907 -10.75 1.08 3.01
CA ALA A 907 -11.19 0.94 1.63
C ALA A 907 -10.54 -0.29 0.99
N LEU A 908 -11.37 -1.20 0.46
CA LEU A 908 -10.86 -2.36 -0.28
C LEU A 908 -10.20 -1.97 -1.62
N ASP A 909 -10.66 -0.87 -2.22
CA ASP A 909 -10.17 -0.30 -3.47
C ASP A 909 -10.05 1.24 -3.43
N MET A 910 -8.81 1.75 -3.51
CA MET A 910 -8.52 3.19 -3.71
C MET A 910 -7.99 3.51 -5.11
N SER A 911 -8.06 2.58 -6.07
CA SER A 911 -7.61 2.81 -7.44
C SER A 911 -8.56 3.72 -8.24
N HIS A 912 -9.86 3.71 -7.89
CA HIS A 912 -10.90 4.49 -8.57
C HIS A 912 -11.74 5.29 -7.57
N ILE A 913 -11.28 6.50 -7.25
CA ILE A 913 -11.91 7.39 -6.28
C ILE A 913 -12.85 8.37 -6.98
N ASN A 914 -14.14 8.33 -6.62
CA ASN A 914 -15.05 9.45 -6.87
C ASN A 914 -14.68 10.59 -5.91
N LYS A 915 -14.12 11.67 -6.45
CA LYS A 915 -13.61 12.82 -5.67
C LYS A 915 -14.70 13.49 -4.84
N ASP A 916 -15.94 13.51 -5.31
CA ASP A 916 -17.03 14.15 -4.58
C ASP A 916 -17.51 13.30 -3.41
N MET A 917 -17.51 11.97 -3.53
CA MET A 917 -17.73 11.09 -2.38
C MET A 917 -16.63 11.21 -1.34
N LEU A 918 -15.36 11.30 -1.77
CA LEU A 918 -14.24 11.51 -0.85
C LEU A 918 -14.35 12.86 -0.11
N LYS A 919 -14.90 13.91 -0.74
CA LYS A 919 -15.15 15.21 -0.07
C LYS A 919 -16.25 15.16 0.98
N LEU A 920 -17.14 14.16 0.93
CA LEU A 920 -18.18 13.98 1.95
C LEU A 920 -17.61 13.43 3.25
N LEU A 921 -16.50 12.68 3.20
CA LEU A 921 -15.86 12.16 4.39
C LEU A 921 -15.18 13.30 5.16
N ASP A 922 -15.41 13.36 6.46
CA ASP A 922 -14.70 14.27 7.36
C ASP A 922 -13.20 14.04 7.21
N PRO A 923 -12.40 15.07 6.88
CA PRO A 923 -10.97 14.92 6.73
C PRO A 923 -10.27 14.31 7.95
N ALA A 924 -10.80 14.43 9.17
CA ALA A 924 -10.24 13.82 10.37
C ALA A 924 -10.23 12.28 10.32
N VAL A 925 -11.14 11.67 9.56
CA VAL A 925 -11.26 10.22 9.45
C VAL A 925 -10.20 9.69 8.49
N ALA A 926 -9.22 8.98 9.06
CA ALA A 926 -8.16 8.35 8.30
C ALA A 926 -8.71 7.23 7.41
N VAL A 927 -8.14 7.06 6.21
CA VAL A 927 -8.52 6.00 5.27
C VAL A 927 -7.32 5.11 4.96
N TYR A 928 -7.40 3.86 5.40
CA TYR A 928 -6.45 2.80 5.05
C TYR A 928 -6.86 2.13 3.73
N ASP A 929 -5.86 1.82 2.90
CA ASP A 929 -6.03 0.96 1.72
C ASP A 929 -5.80 -0.51 2.11
N ALA A 930 -6.54 -1.43 1.50
CA ALA A 930 -6.37 -2.86 1.76
C ALA A 930 -4.94 -3.36 1.52
N ASP A 931 -4.17 -2.79 0.58
CA ASP A 931 -2.76 -3.15 0.36
C ASP A 931 -1.93 -2.98 1.66
N GLN A 932 -2.22 -1.97 2.49
CA GLN A 932 -1.53 -1.76 3.77
C GLN A 932 -1.84 -2.88 4.78
N VAL A 933 -3.06 -3.40 4.77
CA VAL A 933 -3.49 -4.55 5.59
C VAL A 933 -2.84 -5.83 5.07
N VAL A 934 -2.73 -6.01 3.75
CA VAL A 934 -2.04 -7.15 3.13
C VAL A 934 -0.56 -7.17 3.51
N ASP A 935 0.11 -6.02 3.46
CA ASP A 935 1.54 -5.93 3.74
C ASP A 935 1.88 -6.15 5.22
N SER A 936 0.97 -5.79 6.12
CA SER A 936 1.15 -5.98 7.57
C SER A 936 0.63 -7.32 8.09
N GLY A 937 -0.36 -7.92 7.42
CA GLY A 937 -1.18 -9.02 7.94
C GLY A 937 -2.39 -8.51 8.73
N GLY A 938 -3.53 -9.21 8.65
CA GLY A 938 -4.83 -8.71 9.14
C GLY A 938 -4.85 -8.53 10.65
N ASP A 939 -4.45 -9.56 11.39
CA ASP A 939 -4.36 -9.53 12.86
C ASP A 939 -3.34 -8.48 13.34
N SER A 940 -2.17 -8.43 12.69
CA SER A 940 -1.12 -7.46 13.02
C SER A 940 -1.57 -6.03 12.79
N PHE A 941 -2.24 -5.76 11.66
CA PHE A 941 -2.79 -4.44 11.36
C PHE A 941 -3.82 -4.01 12.41
N ILE A 942 -4.78 -4.86 12.74
CA ILE A 942 -5.80 -4.58 13.76
C ILE A 942 -5.17 -4.25 15.11
N ALA A 943 -4.17 -5.03 15.53
CA ALA A 943 -3.45 -4.79 16.78
C ALA A 943 -2.64 -3.48 16.74
N GLN A 944 -1.83 -3.27 15.71
CA GLN A 944 -0.97 -2.10 15.57
C GLN A 944 -1.76 -0.80 15.47
N ALA A 945 -2.86 -0.80 14.71
CA ALA A 945 -3.78 0.35 14.59
C ALA A 945 -4.66 0.54 15.84
N GLY A 946 -4.54 -0.34 16.83
CA GLY A 946 -5.29 -0.27 18.08
C GLY A 946 -6.80 -0.36 17.86
N VAL A 947 -7.26 -1.12 16.85
CA VAL A 947 -8.68 -1.25 16.53
C VAL A 947 -9.41 -2.01 17.63
N SER A 948 -10.50 -1.44 18.14
CA SER A 948 -11.36 -2.07 19.14
C SER A 948 -12.54 -2.82 18.51
N VAL A 949 -13.05 -2.33 17.39
CA VAL A 949 -14.18 -2.91 16.68
C VAL A 949 -13.94 -2.81 15.18
N VAL A 950 -14.14 -3.91 14.46
CA VAL A 950 -14.24 -3.89 12.99
C VAL A 950 -15.71 -3.90 12.61
N HIS A 951 -16.12 -2.97 11.76
CA HIS A 951 -17.48 -2.90 11.24
C HIS A 951 -17.49 -2.82 9.72
N SER A 952 -18.00 -3.85 9.06
CA SER A 952 -18.01 -3.97 7.61
C SER A 952 -19.42 -3.82 7.01
N HIS A 953 -19.47 -3.41 5.74
CA HIS A 953 -20.73 -3.08 5.05
C HIS A 953 -21.00 -3.90 3.76
N MET A 954 -20.14 -4.84 3.37
CA MET A 954 -20.28 -5.59 2.11
C MET A 954 -19.61 -6.97 2.18
N ALA A 955 -20.27 -8.01 1.67
CA ALA A 955 -19.80 -9.41 1.67
C ALA A 955 -18.34 -9.62 1.20
N LEU A 956 -17.84 -8.78 0.29
CA LEU A 956 -16.47 -8.87 -0.23
C LEU A 956 -15.42 -8.54 0.85
N LEU A 957 -15.77 -7.77 1.87
CA LEU A 957 -14.90 -7.46 3.00
C LEU A 957 -14.75 -8.69 3.90
N GLU A 958 -15.80 -9.50 4.06
CA GLU A 958 -15.69 -10.77 4.78
C GLU A 958 -14.85 -11.79 4.01
N VAL A 959 -14.96 -11.83 2.68
CA VAL A 959 -14.01 -12.60 1.86
C VAL A 959 -12.59 -12.09 2.10
N PHE A 960 -12.37 -10.77 2.10
CA PHE A 960 -11.05 -10.21 2.36
C PHE A 960 -10.51 -10.59 3.73
N PHE A 961 -11.27 -10.42 4.82
CA PHE A 961 -10.79 -10.70 6.17
C PHE A 961 -10.69 -12.20 6.49
N PHE A 962 -11.71 -13.00 6.18
CA PHE A 962 -11.79 -14.39 6.62
C PHE A 962 -11.18 -15.40 5.63
N GLU A 963 -11.21 -15.11 4.33
CA GLU A 963 -10.59 -15.99 3.31
C GLU A 963 -9.15 -15.55 3.00
N TYR A 964 -8.94 -14.27 2.71
CA TYR A 964 -7.65 -13.79 2.23
C TYR A 964 -6.68 -13.47 3.37
N MET A 965 -7.12 -12.69 4.38
CA MET A 965 -6.29 -12.35 5.54
C MET A 965 -6.29 -13.42 6.62
N LYS A 966 -7.21 -14.40 6.57
CA LYS A 966 -7.37 -15.49 7.55
C LYS A 966 -7.37 -14.98 9.00
N LEU A 967 -8.18 -13.97 9.27
CA LEU A 967 -8.24 -13.31 10.56
C LEU A 967 -8.46 -14.31 11.71
N THR A 968 -7.60 -14.27 12.73
CA THR A 968 -7.70 -15.12 13.93
C THR A 968 -7.92 -14.32 15.22
N VAL A 969 -7.63 -13.02 15.21
CA VAL A 969 -7.80 -12.16 16.37
C VAL A 969 -9.28 -12.08 16.78
N ARG A 970 -9.55 -12.32 18.06
CA ARG A 970 -10.89 -12.24 18.63
C ARG A 970 -11.19 -10.82 19.07
N ILE A 971 -11.61 -9.99 18.13
CA ILE A 971 -12.20 -8.67 18.40
C ILE A 971 -13.68 -8.63 18.01
N PRO A 972 -14.48 -7.73 18.58
CA PRO A 972 -15.82 -7.46 18.08
C PRO A 972 -15.81 -7.16 16.57
N TYR A 973 -16.43 -8.04 15.80
CA TYR A 973 -16.64 -7.88 14.36
C TYR A 973 -18.15 -7.73 14.08
N VAL A 974 -18.54 -6.56 13.59
CA VAL A 974 -19.92 -6.20 13.26
C VAL A 974 -20.08 -6.19 11.74
N VAL A 975 -21.16 -6.80 11.23
CA VAL A 975 -21.53 -6.72 9.81
C VAL A 975 -22.83 -5.96 9.67
N SER A 976 -22.93 -5.02 8.74
CA SER A 976 -24.20 -4.45 8.29
C SER A 976 -24.58 -4.95 6.91
N LEU A 977 -25.77 -5.55 6.80
CA LEU A 977 -26.28 -6.15 5.58
C LEU A 977 -27.04 -5.11 4.74
N HIS A 978 -26.45 -4.76 3.59
CA HIS A 978 -26.99 -3.82 2.61
C HIS A 978 -27.55 -4.51 1.35
N GLY A 979 -27.79 -5.83 1.39
CA GLY A 979 -28.27 -6.60 0.23
C GLY A 979 -27.18 -7.23 -0.64
N SER A 980 -25.92 -7.20 -0.20
CA SER A 980 -24.78 -7.71 -0.99
C SER A 980 -24.65 -9.23 -0.96
N TYR A 981 -25.01 -9.88 0.16
CA TYR A 981 -24.93 -11.33 0.34
C TYR A 981 -25.90 -12.09 -0.58
N GLU A 982 -27.08 -11.53 -0.83
CA GLU A 982 -28.11 -12.07 -1.72
C GLU A 982 -27.64 -12.13 -3.18
N SER A 983 -26.64 -11.31 -3.52
CA SER A 983 -26.03 -11.27 -4.85
C SER A 983 -24.66 -11.95 -4.91
N ALA A 984 -24.12 -12.39 -3.77
CA ALA A 984 -22.80 -12.99 -3.65
C ALA A 984 -22.87 -14.52 -3.80
N ASP A 985 -21.98 -15.09 -4.61
CA ASP A 985 -21.85 -16.54 -4.80
C ASP A 985 -20.80 -17.08 -3.80
N LEU A 986 -21.16 -17.14 -2.52
CA LEU A 986 -20.28 -17.61 -1.44
C LEU A 986 -20.42 -19.12 -1.23
N SER A 987 -19.30 -19.84 -1.05
CA SER A 987 -19.35 -21.26 -0.70
C SER A 987 -19.87 -21.47 0.73
N ALA A 988 -20.49 -22.63 0.98
CA ALA A 988 -21.00 -22.97 2.31
C ALA A 988 -19.91 -22.94 3.39
N ASP A 989 -18.70 -23.40 3.08
CA ASP A 989 -17.57 -23.41 4.01
C ASP A 989 -17.06 -22.01 4.37
N LEU A 990 -17.03 -21.10 3.39
CA LEU A 990 -16.67 -19.71 3.64
C LEU A 990 -17.76 -19.02 4.46
N LEU A 991 -19.02 -19.24 4.11
CA LEU A 991 -20.16 -18.70 4.83
C LEU A 991 -20.16 -19.16 6.31
N LYS A 992 -19.80 -20.42 6.58
CA LYS A 992 -19.64 -20.95 7.94
C LYS A 992 -18.53 -20.23 8.72
N ARG A 993 -17.34 -20.09 8.13
CA ARG A 993 -16.22 -19.36 8.76
C ARG A 993 -16.58 -17.90 9.06
N ILE A 994 -17.28 -17.24 8.14
CA ILE A 994 -17.80 -15.88 8.38
C ILE A 994 -18.78 -15.88 9.55
N GLY A 995 -19.72 -16.84 9.60
CA GLY A 995 -20.67 -16.97 10.70
C GLY A 995 -20.02 -17.17 12.07
N GLU A 996 -18.92 -17.92 12.12
CA GLU A 996 -18.14 -18.17 13.34
C GLU A 996 -17.34 -16.94 13.77
N GLY A 997 -16.76 -16.19 12.81
CA GLY A 997 -15.94 -15.01 13.08
C GLY A 997 -16.72 -13.74 13.36
N VAL A 998 -17.91 -13.57 12.80
CA VAL A 998 -18.74 -12.38 13.00
C VAL A 998 -19.39 -12.42 14.38
N THR A 999 -19.15 -11.35 15.16
CA THR A 999 -19.69 -11.20 16.52
C THR A 999 -21.16 -10.79 16.49
N HIS A 1000 -21.53 -9.85 15.61
CA HIS A 1000 -22.88 -9.28 15.56
C HIS A 1000 -23.28 -8.89 14.14
N TRP A 1001 -24.54 -9.13 13.80
CA TRP A 1001 -25.11 -8.82 12.50
C TRP A 1001 -26.21 -7.77 12.64
N VAL A 1002 -26.10 -6.73 11.84
CA VAL A 1002 -27.11 -5.69 11.68
C VAL A 1002 -27.74 -5.85 10.31
N TYR A 1003 -29.05 -5.93 10.26
CA TYR A 1003 -29.78 -6.14 9.01
C TYR A 1003 -30.86 -5.08 8.82
N THR A 1004 -31.06 -4.64 7.59
CA THR A 1004 -32.00 -3.56 7.27
C THR A 1004 -33.38 -4.08 6.88
N THR A 1005 -33.46 -5.32 6.38
CA THR A 1005 -34.71 -6.00 6.04
C THR A 1005 -34.59 -7.51 6.30
N ASP A 1006 -35.71 -8.18 6.62
CA ASP A 1006 -35.72 -9.60 7.02
C ASP A 1006 -35.14 -10.51 5.92
N ARG A 1007 -35.25 -10.07 4.66
CA ARG A 1007 -34.69 -10.76 3.50
C ARG A 1007 -33.16 -10.87 3.56
N ASN A 1008 -32.46 -9.91 4.18
CA ASN A 1008 -31.01 -9.96 4.34
C ASN A 1008 -30.55 -11.20 5.10
N LEU A 1009 -31.42 -11.84 5.88
CA LEU A 1009 -31.11 -13.04 6.62
C LEU A 1009 -31.22 -14.31 5.77
N GLU A 1010 -31.85 -14.27 4.58
CA GLU A 1010 -32.01 -15.44 3.70
C GLU A 1010 -30.69 -16.16 3.39
N PRO A 1011 -29.60 -15.47 2.99
CA PRO A 1011 -28.31 -16.12 2.75
C PRO A 1011 -27.71 -16.74 4.02
N LEU A 1012 -28.08 -16.25 5.21
CA LEU A 1012 -27.51 -16.68 6.49
C LEU A 1012 -28.34 -17.80 7.18
N ARG A 1013 -29.49 -18.18 6.62
CA ARG A 1013 -30.39 -19.18 7.24
C ARG A 1013 -29.72 -20.53 7.48
N SER A 1014 -28.71 -20.89 6.69
CA SER A 1014 -27.95 -22.13 6.86
C SER A 1014 -26.97 -22.12 8.04
N LEU A 1015 -26.70 -20.96 8.66
CA LEU A 1015 -25.66 -20.79 9.67
C LEU A 1015 -26.14 -20.91 11.13
N SER A 1016 -27.44 -21.06 11.38
CA SER A 1016 -28.01 -21.12 12.75
C SER A 1016 -27.51 -20.00 13.67
N ILE A 1017 -27.60 -18.74 13.22
CA ILE A 1017 -27.13 -17.58 13.99
C ILE A 1017 -28.10 -17.30 15.16
N PRO A 1018 -27.63 -17.20 16.41
CA PRO A 1018 -28.48 -16.86 17.57
C PRO A 1018 -29.13 -15.48 17.43
N GLU A 1019 -30.39 -15.36 17.85
CA GLU A 1019 -31.14 -14.09 17.80
C GLU A 1019 -30.44 -12.95 18.57
N ALA A 1020 -29.74 -13.28 19.67
CA ALA A 1020 -28.97 -12.31 20.44
C ALA A 1020 -27.81 -11.65 19.66
N LYS A 1021 -27.38 -12.24 18.54
CA LYS A 1021 -26.37 -11.70 17.61
C LYS A 1021 -26.97 -10.89 16.45
N LEU A 1022 -28.29 -10.74 16.40
CA LEU A 1022 -28.99 -10.06 15.31
C LEU A 1022 -29.62 -8.76 15.82
N THR A 1023 -29.58 -7.71 15.00
CA THR A 1023 -30.31 -6.46 15.26
C THR A 1023 -30.88 -5.93 13.96
N LYS A 1024 -32.20 -5.72 13.91
CA LYS A 1024 -32.84 -5.03 12.79
C LYS A 1024 -32.67 -3.53 13.00
N LEU A 1025 -31.97 -2.86 12.08
CA LEU A 1025 -31.72 -1.43 12.13
C LEU A 1025 -31.78 -0.85 10.72
N GLY A 1026 -32.59 0.18 10.52
CA GLY A 1026 -32.68 0.91 9.27
C GLY A 1026 -31.48 1.82 9.03
N ASN A 1027 -31.34 2.31 7.80
CA ASN A 1027 -30.34 3.34 7.48
C ASN A 1027 -30.83 4.72 7.93
N GLY A 1028 -29.88 5.62 8.20
CA GLY A 1028 -30.11 7.04 8.44
C GLY A 1028 -29.34 7.93 7.45
N MET A 1029 -29.75 9.19 7.33
CA MET A 1029 -29.08 10.19 6.49
C MET A 1029 -28.93 11.53 7.23
N PRO A 1030 -27.81 12.26 7.05
CA PRO A 1030 -27.70 13.63 7.53
C PRO A 1030 -28.67 14.54 6.79
N TYR A 1031 -29.19 15.55 7.47
CA TYR A 1031 -29.95 16.61 6.83
C TYR A 1031 -29.01 17.50 6.01
N ASP A 1032 -29.33 17.74 4.74
CA ASP A 1032 -28.56 18.61 3.85
C ASP A 1032 -29.45 19.71 3.26
N GLY A 1033 -29.23 20.94 3.73
CA GLY A 1033 -29.92 22.15 3.28
C GLY A 1033 -29.40 22.74 1.96
N THR A 1034 -28.35 22.17 1.38
CA THR A 1034 -27.66 22.77 0.23
C THR A 1034 -28.56 22.77 -1.01
N PRO A 1035 -28.71 23.90 -1.73
CA PRO A 1035 -29.48 23.94 -2.96
C PRO A 1035 -28.77 23.20 -4.10
N PHE A 1036 -29.56 22.73 -5.08
CA PHE A 1036 -29.01 22.21 -6.33
C PHE A 1036 -28.25 23.34 -7.07
N PRO A 1037 -27.11 23.06 -7.73
CA PRO A 1037 -26.32 24.11 -8.37
C PRO A 1037 -27.02 24.85 -9.52
N GLN A 1038 -28.09 24.25 -10.09
CA GLN A 1038 -28.86 24.83 -11.18
C GLN A 1038 -30.34 24.97 -10.76
N THR A 1039 -30.97 26.02 -11.26
CA THR A 1039 -32.42 26.26 -11.13
C THR A 1039 -33.21 25.48 -12.19
N ARG A 1040 -34.53 25.36 -12.02
CA ARG A 1040 -35.44 24.81 -13.05
C ARG A 1040 -35.27 25.55 -14.38
N GLN A 1041 -35.20 26.88 -14.33
CA GLN A 1041 -35.04 27.74 -15.51
C GLN A 1041 -33.74 27.46 -16.28
N GLU A 1042 -32.62 27.31 -15.57
CA GLU A 1042 -31.31 27.00 -16.19
C GLU A 1042 -31.26 25.60 -16.81
N LEU A 1043 -32.07 24.67 -16.30
CA LEU A 1043 -32.26 23.34 -16.89
C LEU A 1043 -33.29 23.33 -18.04
N GLY A 1044 -33.89 24.47 -18.38
CA GLY A 1044 -34.93 24.57 -19.40
C GLY A 1044 -36.28 23.97 -18.99
N ILE A 1045 -36.52 23.81 -17.68
CA ILE A 1045 -37.75 23.29 -17.11
C ILE A 1045 -38.70 24.48 -16.88
N LYS A 1046 -39.97 24.34 -17.29
CA LYS A 1046 -40.98 25.37 -17.03
C LYS A 1046 -41.37 25.38 -15.55
N ASP A 1047 -41.70 26.56 -15.02
CA ASP A 1047 -42.08 26.71 -13.60
C ASP A 1047 -43.35 25.93 -13.22
N ASP A 1048 -44.29 25.80 -14.15
CA ASP A 1048 -45.54 25.05 -14.00
C ASP A 1048 -45.41 23.55 -14.34
N ALA A 1049 -44.20 23.07 -14.67
CA ALA A 1049 -44.00 21.67 -15.01
C ALA A 1049 -44.00 20.76 -13.79
N VAL A 1050 -44.56 19.56 -13.94
CA VAL A 1050 -44.39 18.46 -12.97
C VAL A 1050 -43.10 17.72 -13.29
N VAL A 1051 -42.17 17.74 -12.34
CA VAL A 1051 -40.81 17.20 -12.46
C VAL A 1051 -40.70 15.86 -11.73
N PHE A 1052 -40.51 14.79 -12.49
CA PHE A 1052 -40.18 13.47 -11.97
C PHE A 1052 -38.67 13.27 -11.93
N THR A 1053 -38.14 12.69 -10.85
CA THR A 1053 -36.69 12.53 -10.69
C THR A 1053 -36.32 11.14 -10.23
N LEU A 1054 -35.52 10.43 -11.03
CA LEU A 1054 -34.91 9.15 -10.65
C LEU A 1054 -33.48 9.37 -10.17
N VAL A 1055 -33.17 8.87 -8.97
CA VAL A 1055 -31.81 8.84 -8.42
C VAL A 1055 -31.44 7.39 -8.14
N ALA A 1056 -30.57 6.81 -8.96
CA ALA A 1056 -30.11 5.44 -8.76
C ALA A 1056 -28.79 5.16 -9.49
N ARG A 1057 -28.06 4.14 -9.06
CA ARG A 1057 -26.95 3.59 -9.87
C ARG A 1057 -27.50 3.10 -11.22
N GLY A 1058 -26.80 3.39 -12.32
CA GLY A 1058 -27.14 3.01 -13.69
C GLY A 1058 -26.96 1.52 -13.99
N ILE A 1059 -27.59 0.63 -13.23
CA ILE A 1059 -27.53 -0.83 -13.43
C ILE A 1059 -28.89 -1.41 -13.82
N LEU A 1060 -28.88 -2.63 -14.34
CA LEU A 1060 -30.10 -3.35 -14.70
C LEU A 1060 -31.04 -3.48 -13.50
N ARG A 1061 -32.35 -3.44 -13.77
CA ARG A 1061 -33.43 -3.55 -12.78
C ARG A 1061 -33.53 -2.41 -11.77
N LYS A 1062 -32.74 -1.33 -11.85
CA LYS A 1062 -32.97 -0.09 -11.06
C LYS A 1062 -34.03 0.85 -11.65
N GLY A 1063 -34.74 0.43 -12.69
CA GLY A 1063 -35.92 1.16 -13.20
C GLY A 1063 -35.66 2.18 -14.32
N TRP A 1064 -34.41 2.47 -14.69
CA TRP A 1064 -34.05 3.46 -15.74
C TRP A 1064 -34.90 3.40 -17.01
N LYS A 1065 -34.92 2.24 -17.70
CA LYS A 1065 -35.75 2.05 -18.90
C LYS A 1065 -37.24 2.24 -18.60
N ALA A 1066 -37.71 1.74 -17.46
CA ALA A 1066 -39.12 1.78 -17.12
C ALA A 1066 -39.59 3.22 -16.89
N SER A 1067 -38.81 4.02 -16.17
CA SER A 1067 -39.09 5.44 -15.93
C SER A 1067 -39.12 6.24 -17.23
N ILE A 1068 -38.15 6.04 -18.13
CA ILE A 1068 -38.12 6.72 -19.43
C ILE A 1068 -39.36 6.34 -20.26
N SER A 1069 -39.66 5.05 -20.38
CA SER A 1069 -40.80 4.57 -21.16
C SER A 1069 -42.14 5.06 -20.59
N ALA A 1070 -42.33 4.99 -19.27
CA ALA A 1070 -43.54 5.47 -18.60
C ALA A 1070 -43.72 6.98 -18.76
N PHE A 1071 -42.63 7.75 -18.58
CA PHE A 1071 -42.64 9.20 -18.77
C PHE A 1071 -43.03 9.61 -20.19
N ILE A 1072 -42.43 8.99 -21.21
CA ILE A 1072 -42.76 9.29 -22.61
C ILE A 1072 -44.25 9.03 -22.88
N ARG A 1073 -44.78 7.89 -22.43
CA ARG A 1073 -46.21 7.56 -22.59
C ARG A 1073 -47.12 8.57 -21.87
N LEU A 1074 -46.78 8.93 -20.64
CA LEU A 1074 -47.54 9.91 -19.86
C LEU A 1074 -47.54 11.29 -20.52
N ARG A 1075 -46.37 11.78 -20.93
CA ARG A 1075 -46.20 13.07 -21.62
C ARG A 1075 -47.00 13.12 -22.93
N ASP A 1076 -46.96 12.04 -23.70
CA ASP A 1076 -47.67 11.98 -24.99
C ASP A 1076 -49.20 11.89 -24.81
N ARG A 1077 -49.67 11.37 -23.67
CA ARG A 1077 -51.10 11.34 -23.28
C ARG A 1077 -51.63 12.65 -22.72
N HIS A 1078 -50.77 13.46 -22.11
CA HIS A 1078 -51.11 14.76 -21.50
C HIS A 1078 -50.31 15.91 -22.14
N PRO A 1079 -50.44 16.14 -23.47
CA PRO A 1079 -49.65 17.13 -24.19
C PRO A 1079 -49.87 18.59 -23.72
N GLU A 1080 -50.99 18.85 -23.04
CA GLU A 1080 -51.33 20.14 -22.45
C GLU A 1080 -50.63 20.42 -21.11
N ARG A 1081 -50.11 19.38 -20.44
CA ARG A 1081 -49.39 19.52 -19.16
C ARG A 1081 -47.88 19.50 -19.38
N PRO A 1082 -47.14 20.53 -18.93
CA PRO A 1082 -45.68 20.48 -18.97
C PRO A 1082 -45.16 19.42 -17.99
N LEU A 1083 -44.41 18.44 -18.50
CA LEU A 1083 -43.78 17.39 -17.70
C LEU A 1083 -42.28 17.35 -17.98
N HIS A 1084 -41.48 17.00 -16.96
CA HIS A 1084 -40.03 16.82 -17.09
C HIS A 1084 -39.53 15.60 -16.32
N LEU A 1085 -38.51 14.92 -16.83
CA LEU A 1085 -37.85 13.78 -16.19
C LEU A 1085 -36.37 14.07 -15.99
N LEU A 1086 -35.92 14.09 -14.74
CA LEU A 1086 -34.51 14.18 -14.36
C LEU A 1086 -33.97 12.78 -14.03
N LEU A 1087 -32.83 12.43 -14.62
CA LEU A 1087 -32.17 11.13 -14.43
C LEU A 1087 -30.77 11.36 -13.85
N CYS A 1088 -30.58 10.94 -12.59
CA CYS A 1088 -29.37 11.15 -11.83
C CYS A 1088 -28.71 9.82 -11.44
N GLY A 1089 -27.41 9.72 -11.72
CA GLY A 1089 -26.55 8.60 -11.37
C GLY A 1089 -25.74 8.07 -12.55
N ASP A 1090 -24.66 7.36 -12.22
CA ASP A 1090 -23.74 6.79 -13.21
C ASP A 1090 -23.90 5.27 -13.34
N GLY A 1091 -23.59 4.75 -14.52
CA GLY A 1091 -23.52 3.32 -14.78
C GLY A 1091 -23.83 2.96 -16.23
N GLU A 1092 -23.73 1.68 -16.55
CA GLU A 1092 -23.94 1.15 -17.92
C GLU A 1092 -25.31 1.52 -18.49
N GLN A 1093 -26.37 1.42 -17.70
CA GLN A 1093 -27.72 1.79 -18.13
C GLN A 1093 -27.88 3.30 -18.30
N ALA A 1094 -27.24 4.12 -17.46
CA ALA A 1094 -27.29 5.58 -17.59
C ALA A 1094 -26.69 6.00 -18.95
N ILE A 1095 -25.45 5.55 -19.23
CA ILE A 1095 -24.73 5.85 -20.49
C ILE A 1095 -25.51 5.33 -21.71
N LYS A 1096 -26.01 4.09 -21.63
CA LYS A 1096 -26.76 3.47 -22.74
C LYS A 1096 -28.04 4.24 -23.06
N HIS A 1097 -28.79 4.63 -22.03
CA HIS A 1097 -30.04 5.35 -22.21
C HIS A 1097 -29.83 6.80 -22.59
N GLU A 1098 -28.79 7.47 -22.09
CA GLU A 1098 -28.41 8.82 -22.52
C GLU A 1098 -28.11 8.87 -24.02
N ARG A 1099 -27.35 7.90 -24.54
CA ARG A 1099 -27.09 7.81 -26.00
C ARG A 1099 -28.34 7.60 -26.84
N THR A 1100 -29.39 7.02 -26.26
CA THR A 1100 -30.62 6.68 -26.98
C THR A 1100 -31.68 7.77 -26.84
N TYR A 1101 -31.77 8.38 -25.66
CA TYR A 1101 -32.86 9.26 -25.25
C TYR A 1101 -32.40 10.66 -24.81
N GLY A 1102 -31.11 10.98 -24.91
CA GLY A 1102 -30.58 12.28 -24.48
C GLY A 1102 -31.09 13.48 -25.27
N SER A 1103 -31.63 13.24 -26.48
CA SER A 1103 -32.30 14.26 -27.29
C SER A 1103 -33.84 14.25 -27.15
N GLU A 1104 -34.40 13.38 -26.30
CA GLU A 1104 -35.84 13.33 -26.08
C GLU A 1104 -36.33 14.55 -25.31
N ARG A 1105 -37.45 15.12 -25.76
CA ARG A 1105 -38.03 16.34 -25.17
C ARG A 1105 -38.44 16.10 -23.70
N GLY A 1106 -38.00 16.98 -22.81
CA GLY A 1106 -38.37 16.92 -21.39
C GLY A 1106 -37.67 15.82 -20.60
N ILE A 1107 -36.56 15.26 -21.11
CA ILE A 1107 -35.70 14.33 -20.37
C ILE A 1107 -34.30 14.96 -20.23
N THR A 1108 -33.74 14.93 -19.02
CA THR A 1108 -32.38 15.42 -18.77
C THR A 1108 -31.58 14.38 -17.99
N PHE A 1109 -30.43 13.99 -18.55
CA PHE A 1109 -29.43 13.17 -17.87
C PHE A 1109 -28.46 14.10 -17.14
N LEU A 1110 -28.31 13.89 -15.83
CA LEU A 1110 -27.48 14.73 -14.96
C LEU A 1110 -26.14 14.06 -14.63
N GLY A 1111 -25.95 12.78 -14.95
CA GLY A 1111 -24.83 11.99 -14.43
C GLY A 1111 -24.87 11.87 -12.91
N TYR A 1112 -23.75 11.53 -12.27
CA TYR A 1112 -23.63 11.57 -10.81
C TYR A 1112 -23.77 13.00 -10.26
N GLN A 1113 -24.55 13.14 -9.18
CA GLN A 1113 -24.74 14.38 -8.44
C GLN A 1113 -24.47 14.15 -6.96
N SER A 1114 -23.75 15.07 -6.33
CA SER A 1114 -23.47 15.03 -4.88
C SER A 1114 -24.56 15.69 -4.03
N ARG A 1115 -25.34 16.61 -4.61
CA ARG A 1115 -26.39 17.39 -3.90
C ARG A 1115 -27.80 16.86 -4.16
N ILE A 1116 -28.03 15.59 -3.81
CA ILE A 1116 -29.30 14.91 -4.06
C ILE A 1116 -30.49 15.60 -3.36
N PRO A 1117 -30.41 16.02 -2.08
CA PRO A 1117 -31.52 16.75 -1.45
C PRO A 1117 -31.83 18.09 -2.15
N GLY A 1118 -30.80 18.80 -2.62
CA GLY A 1118 -30.98 19.97 -3.48
C GLY A 1118 -31.76 19.64 -4.76
N LEU A 1119 -31.41 18.53 -5.42
CA LEU A 1119 -32.10 18.06 -6.62
C LEU A 1119 -33.58 17.72 -6.34
N TYR A 1120 -33.87 17.08 -5.21
CA TYR A 1120 -35.25 16.78 -4.82
C TYR A 1120 -36.07 18.04 -4.53
N ARG A 1121 -35.48 19.09 -3.95
CA ARG A 1121 -36.19 20.39 -3.75
C ARG A 1121 -36.63 21.06 -5.05
N ILE A 1122 -35.99 20.77 -6.18
CA ILE A 1122 -36.44 21.23 -7.50
C ILE A 1122 -37.28 20.20 -8.24
N SER A 1123 -37.59 19.06 -7.62
CA SER A 1123 -38.42 17.98 -8.15
C SER A 1123 -39.81 18.03 -7.53
N ASP A 1124 -40.81 17.43 -8.19
CA ASP A 1124 -42.17 17.29 -7.65
C ASP A 1124 -42.48 15.86 -7.22
N VAL A 1125 -41.79 14.86 -7.81
CA VAL A 1125 -41.97 13.45 -7.49
C VAL A 1125 -40.65 12.68 -7.62
N ALA A 1126 -40.27 11.93 -6.59
CA ALA A 1126 -39.12 11.03 -6.61
C ALA A 1126 -39.50 9.65 -7.15
N LEU A 1127 -38.71 9.10 -8.07
CA LEU A 1127 -38.89 7.78 -8.67
C LEU A 1127 -37.84 6.80 -8.16
N VAL A 1128 -38.29 5.72 -7.53
CA VAL A 1128 -37.44 4.57 -7.13
C VAL A 1128 -38.05 3.23 -7.62
N PRO A 1129 -38.25 3.01 -8.94
CA PRO A 1129 -38.98 1.85 -9.46
C PRO A 1129 -38.07 0.63 -9.63
N THR A 1130 -37.47 0.20 -8.52
CA THR A 1130 -36.46 -0.86 -8.50
C THR A 1130 -37.07 -2.26 -8.49
N ARG A 1131 -36.49 -3.17 -9.29
CA ARG A 1131 -36.74 -4.62 -9.25
C ARG A 1131 -35.44 -5.36 -8.93
N PHE A 1132 -34.46 -4.64 -8.41
CA PHE A 1132 -33.15 -5.17 -8.11
C PHE A 1132 -33.24 -6.00 -6.82
N GLU A 1133 -32.83 -7.27 -6.90
CA GLU A 1133 -33.01 -8.21 -5.79
C GLU A 1133 -32.21 -7.82 -4.54
N GLY A 1134 -31.06 -7.16 -4.68
CA GLY A 1134 -30.27 -6.67 -3.55
C GLY A 1134 -30.68 -5.29 -3.04
N GLU A 1135 -31.86 -4.77 -3.43
CA GLU A 1135 -32.37 -3.53 -2.83
C GLU A 1135 -32.97 -3.85 -1.45
N SER A 1136 -32.46 -3.20 -0.40
CA SER A 1136 -32.93 -3.39 0.97
C SER A 1136 -33.56 -2.12 1.55
N PHE A 1137 -32.80 -1.02 1.63
CA PHE A 1137 -33.20 0.19 2.34
C PHE A 1137 -32.65 1.46 1.65
N PRO A 1138 -33.31 1.95 0.59
CA PRO A 1138 -32.73 2.97 -0.29
C PRO A 1138 -32.56 4.34 0.38
N LEU A 1139 -31.32 4.85 0.43
CA LEU A 1139 -31.03 6.18 0.98
C LEU A 1139 -31.72 7.33 0.23
N CYS A 1140 -31.94 7.17 -1.08
CA CYS A 1140 -32.61 8.17 -1.90
C CYS A 1140 -34.08 8.41 -1.48
N ILE A 1141 -34.76 7.39 -0.90
CA ILE A 1141 -36.10 7.55 -0.34
C ILE A 1141 -36.04 8.44 0.91
N ILE A 1142 -35.05 8.23 1.78
CA ILE A 1142 -34.84 9.06 2.97
C ILE A 1142 -34.56 10.51 2.56
N GLN A 1143 -33.69 10.72 1.57
CA GLN A 1143 -33.37 12.04 1.05
C GLN A 1143 -34.58 12.75 0.43
N ALA A 1144 -35.45 12.02 -0.28
CA ALA A 1144 -36.71 12.56 -0.80
C ALA A 1144 -37.64 12.98 0.35
N MET A 1145 -37.82 12.11 1.36
CA MET A 1145 -38.62 12.40 2.56
C MET A 1145 -38.15 13.66 3.29
N GLN A 1146 -36.83 13.80 3.51
CA GLN A 1146 -36.23 14.95 4.20
C GLN A 1146 -36.44 16.30 3.47
N THR A 1147 -36.85 16.25 2.21
CA THR A 1147 -37.18 17.44 1.40
C THR A 1147 -38.68 17.61 1.16
N GLY A 1148 -39.51 16.74 1.73
CA GLY A 1148 -40.95 16.72 1.48
C GLY A 1148 -41.32 16.31 0.06
N THR A 1149 -40.46 15.57 -0.65
CA THR A 1149 -40.73 15.15 -2.04
C THR A 1149 -41.54 13.84 -2.03
N PRO A 1150 -42.77 13.81 -2.58
CA PRO A 1150 -43.57 12.59 -2.73
C PRO A 1150 -42.85 11.50 -3.53
N ILE A 1151 -43.11 10.24 -3.20
CA ILE A 1151 -42.36 9.10 -3.77
C ILE A 1151 -43.26 8.18 -4.60
N ILE A 1152 -42.76 7.68 -5.73
CA ILE A 1152 -43.27 6.48 -6.40
C ILE A 1152 -42.19 5.40 -6.34
N SER A 1153 -42.52 4.27 -5.75
CA SER A 1153 -41.56 3.17 -5.55
C SER A 1153 -42.22 1.80 -5.63
N THR A 1154 -41.46 0.75 -5.35
CA THR A 1154 -41.87 -0.66 -5.49
C THR A 1154 -41.85 -1.40 -4.16
N ARG A 1155 -42.64 -2.47 -4.02
CA ARG A 1155 -42.57 -3.38 -2.86
C ARG A 1155 -41.35 -4.32 -2.92
N VAL A 1156 -40.15 -3.76 -2.80
CA VAL A 1156 -38.88 -4.50 -2.71
C VAL A 1156 -38.18 -4.13 -1.41
N GLY A 1157 -37.71 -5.12 -0.65
CA GLY A 1157 -37.04 -4.89 0.62
C GLY A 1157 -37.95 -4.18 1.62
N GLU A 1158 -37.44 -3.16 2.30
CA GLU A 1158 -38.17 -2.40 3.33
C GLU A 1158 -38.98 -1.21 2.75
N ILE A 1159 -38.96 -1.00 1.43
CA ILE A 1159 -39.51 0.20 0.79
C ILE A 1159 -40.98 0.45 1.13
N GLU A 1160 -41.83 -0.58 1.15
CA GLU A 1160 -43.25 -0.40 1.46
C GLU A 1160 -43.44 0.15 2.88
N ARG A 1161 -42.68 -0.37 3.85
CA ARG A 1161 -42.73 0.13 5.23
C ARG A 1161 -42.13 1.52 5.37
N MET A 1162 -41.24 1.94 4.46
CA MET A 1162 -40.75 3.31 4.43
C MET A 1162 -41.80 4.27 3.85
N VAL A 1163 -42.41 3.92 2.71
CA VAL A 1163 -43.28 4.82 1.93
C VAL A 1163 -44.74 4.81 2.41
N ALA A 1164 -45.23 3.65 2.84
CA ALA A 1164 -46.58 3.41 3.32
C ALA A 1164 -46.56 2.57 4.62
N PRO A 1165 -45.96 3.07 5.72
CA PRO A 1165 -45.93 2.36 7.00
C PRO A 1165 -47.31 2.12 7.60
N ASP A 1166 -47.46 1.00 8.30
CA ASP A 1166 -48.68 0.70 9.06
C ASP A 1166 -48.93 1.76 10.14
N GLY A 1167 -50.15 2.31 10.17
CA GLY A 1167 -50.57 3.25 11.21
C GLY A 1167 -50.13 4.71 11.01
N HIS A 1168 -49.53 5.06 9.86
CA HIS A 1168 -49.22 6.44 9.47
C HIS A 1168 -49.66 6.69 8.02
N PRO A 1169 -50.14 7.90 7.65
CA PRO A 1169 -50.44 8.22 6.26
C PRO A 1169 -49.24 7.94 5.33
N PRO A 1170 -49.45 7.41 4.11
CA PRO A 1170 -48.36 7.18 3.17
C PRO A 1170 -47.76 8.51 2.67
N CYS A 1171 -46.49 8.49 2.28
CA CYS A 1171 -45.80 9.61 1.65
C CYS A 1171 -45.56 9.41 0.14
N GLY A 1172 -46.25 8.43 -0.44
CA GLY A 1172 -46.07 8.05 -1.83
C GLY A 1172 -46.89 6.85 -2.25
N LEU A 1173 -46.69 6.43 -3.49
CA LEU A 1173 -47.32 5.25 -4.10
C LEU A 1173 -46.32 4.09 -4.18
N VAL A 1174 -46.80 2.89 -3.86
CA VAL A 1174 -46.04 1.64 -3.93
C VAL A 1174 -46.67 0.71 -4.96
N ILE A 1175 -45.90 0.31 -5.97
CA ILE A 1175 -46.34 -0.61 -7.04
C ILE A 1175 -45.66 -1.99 -6.94
N ASP A 1176 -46.24 -2.97 -7.63
CA ASP A 1176 -45.70 -4.35 -7.64
C ASP A 1176 -44.45 -4.48 -8.53
N PRO A 1177 -43.36 -5.12 -8.05
CA PRO A 1177 -42.14 -5.33 -8.83
C PRO A 1177 -42.26 -6.51 -9.81
N VAL A 1178 -43.30 -6.50 -10.66
CA VAL A 1178 -43.61 -7.61 -11.58
C VAL A 1178 -42.48 -7.87 -12.59
N ARG A 1179 -42.27 -9.14 -12.96
CA ARG A 1179 -41.21 -9.56 -13.90
C ARG A 1179 -41.48 -9.10 -15.33
N ASP A 1180 -42.74 -9.09 -15.74
CA ASP A 1180 -43.17 -8.57 -17.04
C ASP A 1180 -42.82 -7.07 -17.13
N THR A 1181 -41.99 -6.72 -18.10
CA THR A 1181 -41.48 -5.34 -18.20
C THR A 1181 -42.53 -4.37 -18.74
N ASP A 1182 -43.40 -4.80 -19.65
CA ASP A 1182 -44.43 -3.91 -20.21
C ASP A 1182 -45.54 -3.68 -19.19
N HIS A 1183 -45.94 -4.72 -18.45
CA HIS A 1183 -46.87 -4.57 -17.34
C HIS A 1183 -46.29 -3.68 -16.22
N PHE A 1184 -45.01 -3.85 -15.88
CA PHE A 1184 -44.34 -2.98 -14.91
C PHE A 1184 -44.31 -1.50 -15.35
N ILE A 1185 -44.08 -1.24 -16.64
CA ILE A 1185 -44.13 0.12 -17.20
C ILE A 1185 -45.54 0.70 -17.08
N GLN A 1186 -46.59 -0.08 -17.34
CA GLN A 1186 -47.98 0.37 -17.20
C GLN A 1186 -48.35 0.73 -15.75
N LEU A 1187 -47.90 -0.07 -14.78
CA LEU A 1187 -48.11 0.24 -13.36
C LEU A 1187 -47.39 1.54 -12.96
N LEU A 1188 -46.16 1.73 -13.43
CA LEU A 1188 -45.42 2.96 -13.18
C LEU A 1188 -46.05 4.18 -13.87
N GLU A 1189 -46.52 4.03 -15.11
CA GLU A 1189 -47.26 5.05 -15.85
C GLU A 1189 -48.52 5.49 -15.10
N ALA A 1190 -49.33 4.55 -14.62
CA ALA A 1190 -50.53 4.84 -13.84
C ALA A 1190 -50.20 5.58 -12.53
N ALA A 1191 -49.18 5.14 -11.78
CA ALA A 1191 -48.76 5.83 -10.55
C ALA A 1191 -48.22 7.25 -10.83
N MET A 1192 -47.52 7.45 -11.95
CA MET A 1192 -47.09 8.78 -12.37
C MET A 1192 -48.27 9.66 -12.78
N GLU A 1193 -49.30 9.09 -13.42
CA GLU A 1193 -50.55 9.78 -13.78
C GLU A 1193 -51.32 10.26 -12.53
N ASP A 1194 -51.43 9.42 -11.50
CA ASP A 1194 -52.05 9.79 -10.21
C ASP A 1194 -51.33 10.96 -9.55
N MET A 1195 -49.99 10.96 -9.60
CA MET A 1195 -49.16 12.03 -9.06
C MET A 1195 -49.23 13.34 -9.87
N LEU A 1196 -50.00 13.41 -10.95
CA LEU A 1196 -50.34 14.70 -11.56
C LEU A 1196 -51.41 15.48 -10.76
N SER A 1197 -51.99 14.89 -9.70
CA SER A 1197 -52.89 15.58 -8.75
C SER A 1197 -52.13 16.42 -7.71
N ASP A 1198 -52.38 17.73 -7.69
CA ASP A 1198 -51.76 18.66 -6.73
C ASP A 1198 -52.11 18.34 -5.27
N ASN A 1199 -53.36 17.92 -5.02
CA ASN A 1199 -53.81 17.57 -3.67
C ASN A 1199 -53.06 16.34 -3.16
N LEU A 1200 -52.91 15.32 -4.01
CA LEU A 1200 -52.20 14.09 -3.66
C LEU A 1200 -50.73 14.37 -3.37
N ARG A 1201 -50.07 15.17 -4.23
CA ARG A 1201 -48.66 15.57 -4.01
C ARG A 1201 -48.49 16.34 -2.70
N LYS A 1202 -49.40 17.27 -2.36
CA LYS A 1202 -49.33 18.03 -1.09
C LYS A 1202 -49.53 17.16 0.15
N GLU A 1203 -50.47 16.21 0.09
CA GLU A 1203 -50.72 15.27 1.19
C GLU A 1203 -49.48 14.40 1.45
N TYR A 1204 -48.93 13.83 0.39
CA TYR A 1204 -47.74 12.98 0.47
C TYR A 1204 -46.48 13.75 0.84
N ALA A 1205 -46.34 15.00 0.40
CA ALA A 1205 -45.23 15.87 0.80
C ALA A 1205 -45.22 16.11 2.31
N LYS A 1206 -46.39 16.42 2.89
CA LYS A 1206 -46.54 16.59 4.34
C LYS A 1206 -46.20 15.31 5.10
N SER A 1207 -46.72 14.16 4.66
CA SER A 1207 -46.39 12.88 5.28
C SER A 1207 -44.89 12.52 5.16
N ALA A 1208 -44.26 12.84 4.01
CA ALA A 1208 -42.83 12.66 3.81
C ALA A 1208 -42.01 13.42 4.86
N GLU A 1209 -42.34 14.69 5.13
CA GLU A 1209 -41.66 15.49 6.15
C GLU A 1209 -41.83 14.91 7.57
N GLU A 1210 -43.04 14.44 7.90
CA GLU A 1210 -43.34 13.82 9.20
C GLU A 1210 -42.54 12.50 9.38
N LEU A 1211 -42.51 11.64 8.35
CA LEU A 1211 -41.79 10.37 8.38
C LEU A 1211 -40.27 10.53 8.32
N ALA A 1212 -39.75 11.63 7.76
CA ALA A 1212 -38.31 11.85 7.61
C ALA A 1212 -37.57 11.90 8.97
N VAL A 1213 -38.24 12.35 10.04
CA VAL A 1213 -37.65 12.57 11.37
C VAL A 1213 -37.02 11.30 11.95
N GLN A 1214 -37.57 10.13 11.65
CA GLN A 1214 -37.09 8.86 12.19
C GLN A 1214 -35.81 8.33 11.50
N TYR A 1215 -35.41 8.90 10.36
CA TYR A 1215 -34.26 8.45 9.56
C TYR A 1215 -33.02 9.34 9.72
N SER A 1216 -32.83 9.88 10.92
CA SER A 1216 -31.67 10.71 11.27
C SER A 1216 -30.41 9.86 11.45
N ILE A 1217 -29.30 10.29 10.83
CA ILE A 1217 -28.00 9.62 11.01
C ILE A 1217 -27.51 9.66 12.46
N ASP A 1218 -27.81 10.71 13.22
CA ASP A 1218 -27.43 10.85 14.65
C ASP A 1218 -28.04 9.72 15.50
N GLN A 1219 -29.33 9.44 15.30
CA GLN A 1219 -30.02 8.36 16.01
C GLN A 1219 -29.48 6.99 15.59
N THR A 1220 -29.28 6.77 14.29
CA THR A 1220 -28.67 5.54 13.78
C THR A 1220 -27.28 5.31 14.38
N ALA A 1221 -26.43 6.33 14.41
CA ALA A 1221 -25.09 6.25 14.99
C ALA A 1221 -25.12 5.96 16.50
N LYS A 1222 -26.06 6.52 17.26
CA LYS A 1222 -26.24 6.21 18.70
C LYS A 1222 -26.57 4.74 18.92
N GLU A 1223 -27.39 4.14 18.05
CA GLU A 1223 -27.75 2.73 18.14
C GLU A 1223 -26.54 1.82 17.83
N TYR A 1224 -25.76 2.14 16.79
CA TYR A 1224 -24.49 1.47 16.53
C TYR A 1224 -23.50 1.62 17.70
N SER A 1225 -23.36 2.82 18.27
CA SER A 1225 -22.51 3.07 19.43
C SER A 1225 -22.91 2.24 20.65
N SER A 1226 -24.21 2.01 20.85
CA SER A 1226 -24.73 1.11 21.88
C SER A 1226 -24.30 -0.34 21.63
N ILE A 1227 -24.42 -0.81 20.38
CA ILE A 1227 -23.96 -2.15 19.96
C ILE A 1227 -22.46 -2.30 20.24
N TYR A 1228 -21.62 -1.35 19.81
CA TYR A 1228 -20.16 -1.42 20.00
C TYR A 1228 -19.76 -1.50 21.48
N LYS A 1229 -20.38 -0.66 22.34
CA LYS A 1229 -20.12 -0.67 23.78
C LYS A 1229 -20.53 -2.00 24.42
N LYS A 1230 -21.71 -2.53 24.07
CA LYS A 1230 -22.18 -3.82 24.57
C LYS A 1230 -21.20 -4.95 24.20
N LEU A 1231 -20.74 -5.00 22.96
CA LEU A 1231 -19.82 -6.03 22.48
C LEU A 1231 -18.43 -5.91 23.12
N SER A 1232 -17.92 -4.70 23.27
CA SER A 1232 -16.59 -4.46 23.85
C SER A 1232 -16.53 -4.91 25.32
N ASN A 1233 -17.59 -4.65 26.09
CA ASN A 1233 -17.67 -5.08 27.49
C ASN A 1233 -17.70 -6.61 27.65
N LEU A 1234 -18.31 -7.34 26.70
CA LEU A 1234 -18.36 -8.81 26.71
C LEU A 1234 -16.98 -9.43 26.44
N THR A 1235 -16.14 -8.77 25.63
CA THR A 1235 -14.79 -9.24 25.35
C THR A 1235 -13.78 -8.86 26.45
N SER A 1236 -14.03 -7.81 27.23
CA SER A 1236 -13.16 -7.39 28.34
C SER A 1236 -13.43 -8.13 29.66
N GLY A 1237 -14.55 -8.84 29.77
CA GLY A 1237 -14.91 -9.65 30.93
C GLY A 1237 -14.79 -11.14 30.64
N ASN A 1238 -13.59 -11.70 30.73
CA ASN A 1238 -13.36 -13.13 31.01
C ASN A 1238 -11.88 -13.40 31.30
N ASP A 1239 -11.51 -13.24 32.57
CA ASP A 1239 -10.48 -14.03 33.26
C ASP A 1239 -10.83 -14.17 34.77
N GLU A 1240 -12.12 -14.17 35.12
CA GLU A 1240 -12.60 -14.55 36.45
C GLU A 1240 -13.75 -15.56 36.33
N LYS A 1241 -13.36 -16.84 36.38
CA LYS A 1241 -14.07 -18.02 36.94
C LYS A 1241 -15.56 -18.22 36.62
N GLU A 1242 -15.84 -19.31 35.91
CA GLU A 1242 -16.64 -20.41 36.48
C GLU A 1242 -15.70 -21.48 37.07
#